data_AF-A0A1I9XY00-F1
#
_entry.id   AF-A0A1I9XY00-F1
#
_cell.length_a   1.000
_cell.length_b   1.000
_cell.length_c   1.000
_cell.angle_alpha   90.00
_cell.angle_beta   90.00
_cell.angle_gamma   90.00
#
_symmetry.space_group_name_H-M   'P 1'
#
loop_
_entity.id
_entity.type
_entity.pdbx_description
1 polymer ?
#
loop_
_entity_poly.entity_id
_entity_poly.type
_entity_poly.pdbx_seq_one_letter_code
_entity_poly.pdbx_strand_id
1 'polypeptide(L)'
;MNVIKQTLLALLLCAMSAAHATSIGYTATALGGTQWRYDYTVSNTTLAVPIEEFTVFFSVGPYINLQNVSTAPGWDFLLVQPDPAIPDSGYLDALALAGSIAPGATATGFSVTFDYLGVGSPGPQLFVVLDPVSFIELDTGSTQAVPLPATPCLLLAGVLAMLCLRRRQLAVVALAASLCACGGSNDPTQPPTPKVMLAADMEAAADKDALTGKDAAAAAMEATTATAPSVAVGPFDVTSLRKTAERRINRRIYEYTFRISIRNNGSETANNVHAVLAGIPAGATVVDGDVQVGSIAAGATVTATDVVVLRINRTRPFELGGLIWNITAVDSVALDAVRPAQVVVLSLAELGLPDGADSVKASGAISDVLLRDGTLRFSTPGDTGVDQHAQLFISKGGAVSVFDVLIQTELPTAVETYVEPLDDGSLPPTPPQLAITGLGANNTLQADGLAFRLSGAPAMALQNDSDGFLAAPGGPAISLKSYWVFHPDTGSFTIGATAMQQLLAVLPSGALDMNLNFVSEDGEFAVSYALSVIKSNTVLLGQMRTPAGGNAAGLAGKKILLTGYNSHQRRVAVIDATGAFRFDGVIPDTYQLTLNDLEHPNVVSISAAVFPGSTTVNVGIVYPFATALAPPAAANTYTAGTVTQDGAAPSARGGTDADTGAGAAPPDATPLDDEGSQTFSATAAAQNNTMTTPIVYTVPKGTKNVGVKITVSTAEYPVYTTQQSRYNDTWSYSVVGLPGANLAAAGAVNQSHFTQGTIVRTDCIDVSKQTQNGPLAVGGGVSATNIGDNLLPTVTRVELSLVCKGLKITKARFLSPNKDAHPILQPIRVAGNLPGPYVSVSQGATTPTHTVPLELQYTPAAATITEVNIGISASGGNPSFSADNLLAQANTKNPGKVKFPGLVLPTFAGAKIDKKAVVTIRLKGQINGTEATSDPNEGGQVDLKGDTAFIPLYLANNEAALAARRYGSRDAGGDSWATRLTIAWLLNKPYRFDDISGQHVTQTAAGRSILGHSGHSDGQQIDMRYADGAGGYADTLGGQGNGAGIRKLIDDAQAEVAAGQVNKPRLALLVAWITANRAMLTLEAAAADTRVIYIGHSFVKLALVDGRFANPPKGLIPGAGAWAKPAKVSIDPAHLSHWHLSLTAHP
;
A
#
# COMPACT_ATOMS: atom_id res chain seq x y z
N MET A 1 19.43 41.28 -59.00
CA MET A 1 19.93 40.20 -58.11
C MET A 1 18.85 39.24 -57.60
N ASN A 2 17.65 39.68 -57.19
CA ASN A 2 16.62 38.75 -56.70
C ASN A 2 16.12 37.72 -57.73
N VAL A 3 15.97 38.10 -59.00
CA VAL A 3 15.50 37.18 -60.06
C VAL A 3 16.40 35.95 -60.20
N ILE A 4 17.73 36.14 -60.17
CA ILE A 4 18.71 35.05 -60.29
C ILE A 4 18.63 34.10 -59.07
N LYS A 5 18.41 34.63 -57.86
CA LYS A 5 18.19 33.80 -56.65
C LYS A 5 16.89 33.00 -56.74
N GLN A 6 15.82 33.57 -57.31
CA GLN A 6 14.55 32.87 -57.50
C GLN A 6 14.63 31.77 -58.56
N THR A 7 15.33 31.97 -59.69
CA THR A 7 15.59 30.89 -60.65
C THR A 7 16.53 29.81 -60.13
N LEU A 8 17.54 30.15 -59.31
CA LEU A 8 18.40 29.12 -58.68
C LEU A 8 17.62 28.29 -57.65
N LEU A 9 16.74 28.92 -56.86
CA LEU A 9 15.91 28.22 -55.90
C LEU A 9 14.89 27.30 -56.60
N ALA A 10 14.29 27.76 -57.70
CA ALA A 10 13.40 26.93 -58.53
C ALA A 10 14.13 25.74 -59.19
N LEU A 11 15.39 25.90 -59.63
CA LEU A 11 16.20 24.79 -60.14
C LEU A 11 16.61 23.80 -59.03
N LEU A 12 16.94 24.27 -57.83
CA LEU A 12 17.26 23.38 -56.70
C LEU A 12 16.05 22.56 -56.22
N LEU A 13 14.85 23.15 -56.20
CA LEU A 13 13.61 22.45 -55.87
C LEU A 13 13.19 21.41 -56.93
N CYS A 14 13.66 21.53 -58.18
CA CYS A 14 13.46 20.53 -59.22
C CYS A 14 14.53 19.42 -59.24
N ALA A 15 15.52 19.47 -58.33
CA ALA A 15 16.63 18.51 -58.25
C ALA A 15 16.61 17.66 -56.98
N MET A 16 15.54 17.71 -56.19
CA MET A 16 15.29 16.72 -55.15
C MET A 16 14.66 15.48 -55.80
N SER A 17 15.42 14.39 -55.87
CA SER A 17 14.86 13.07 -56.14
C SER A 17 13.71 12.83 -55.17
N ALA A 18 12.53 12.50 -55.69
CA ALA A 18 11.48 11.99 -54.84
C ALA A 18 12.04 10.77 -54.10
N ALA A 19 11.74 10.66 -52.80
CA ALA A 19 11.82 9.36 -52.14
C ALA A 19 10.74 8.49 -52.77
N HIS A 20 11.11 7.76 -53.82
CA HIS A 20 10.27 6.71 -54.36
C HIS A 20 10.03 5.70 -53.23
N ALA A 21 8.80 5.24 -53.06
CA ALA A 21 8.44 4.08 -52.24
C ALA A 21 8.27 2.86 -53.15
N THR A 22 8.06 1.64 -52.63
CA THR A 22 7.43 0.58 -53.44
C THR A 22 6.08 1.13 -53.91
N SER A 23 5.80 1.06 -55.22
CA SER A 23 4.60 1.68 -55.77
C SER A 23 3.62 0.63 -56.28
N ILE A 24 2.46 0.55 -55.63
CA ILE A 24 1.31 -0.20 -56.13
C ILE A 24 0.34 0.80 -56.76
N GLY A 25 0.34 0.86 -58.09
CA GLY A 25 -0.67 1.59 -58.85
C GLY A 25 -1.98 0.80 -58.92
N TYR A 26 -3.13 1.46 -58.92
CA TYR A 26 -4.44 0.86 -59.17
C TYR A 26 -5.24 1.59 -60.24
N THR A 27 -6.08 0.86 -60.97
CA THR A 27 -7.13 1.40 -61.84
C THR A 27 -8.49 0.91 -61.36
N ALA A 28 -9.43 1.84 -61.12
CA ALA A 28 -10.78 1.54 -60.67
C ALA A 28 -11.75 1.45 -61.86
N THR A 29 -12.37 0.27 -62.07
CA THR A 29 -13.34 0.05 -63.14
C THR A 29 -14.71 -0.31 -62.55
N ALA A 30 -15.74 0.49 -62.83
CA ALA A 30 -17.11 0.14 -62.48
C ALA A 30 -17.64 -0.98 -63.40
N LEU A 31 -18.13 -2.06 -62.83
CA LEU A 31 -18.71 -3.20 -63.57
C LEU A 31 -20.25 -3.14 -63.64
N GLY A 32 -20.88 -2.36 -62.76
CA GLY A 32 -22.32 -2.11 -62.73
C GLY A 32 -22.91 -2.22 -61.33
N GLY A 33 -23.92 -1.40 -61.03
CA GLY A 33 -24.49 -1.33 -59.67
C GLY A 33 -23.44 -0.89 -58.65
N THR A 34 -23.33 -1.64 -57.54
CA THR A 34 -22.27 -1.46 -56.53
C THR A 34 -20.95 -2.13 -56.90
N GLN A 35 -20.85 -2.87 -58.01
CA GLN A 35 -19.68 -3.71 -58.29
C GLN A 35 -18.57 -2.95 -59.01
N TRP A 36 -17.36 -3.11 -58.49
CA TRP A 36 -16.12 -2.52 -58.99
C TRP A 36 -15.02 -3.55 -59.10
N ARG A 37 -14.04 -3.28 -59.96
CA ARG A 37 -12.79 -4.03 -60.09
C ARG A 37 -11.62 -3.08 -59.91
N TYR A 38 -10.62 -3.52 -59.14
CA TYR A 38 -9.29 -2.95 -59.16
C TYR A 38 -8.36 -3.81 -60.00
N ASP A 39 -7.56 -3.15 -60.83
CA ASP A 39 -6.42 -3.70 -61.56
C ASP A 39 -5.15 -3.04 -61.06
N TYR A 40 -4.18 -3.83 -60.59
CA TYR A 40 -2.96 -3.35 -59.95
C TYR A 40 -1.70 -3.52 -60.80
N THR A 41 -0.81 -2.55 -60.64
CA THR A 41 0.56 -2.53 -61.18
C THR A 41 1.51 -2.39 -59.99
N VAL A 42 2.34 -3.40 -59.73
CA VAL A 42 3.24 -3.44 -58.57
C VAL A 42 4.68 -3.23 -59.05
N SER A 43 5.33 -2.17 -58.57
CA SER A 43 6.69 -1.78 -58.94
C SER A 43 7.61 -1.80 -57.72
N ASN A 44 8.64 -2.65 -57.77
CA ASN A 44 9.68 -2.69 -56.74
C ASN A 44 10.69 -1.55 -56.96
N THR A 45 10.35 -0.36 -56.48
CA THR A 45 11.12 0.87 -56.70
C THR A 45 12.02 1.29 -55.52
N THR A 46 11.99 0.56 -54.40
CA THR A 46 12.80 0.83 -53.18
C THR A 46 13.58 -0.35 -52.65
N LEU A 47 12.98 -1.54 -52.62
CA LEU A 47 13.54 -2.64 -51.87
C LEU A 47 14.78 -3.18 -52.58
N ALA A 48 15.87 -3.33 -51.83
CA ALA A 48 17.08 -4.01 -52.31
C ALA A 48 16.89 -5.53 -52.45
N VAL A 49 15.78 -6.06 -51.95
CA VAL A 49 15.33 -7.45 -52.08
C VAL A 49 14.15 -7.55 -53.05
N PRO A 50 13.92 -8.69 -53.71
CA PRO A 50 12.71 -8.91 -54.51
C PRO A 50 11.43 -8.81 -53.66
N ILE A 51 10.33 -8.37 -54.26
CA ILE A 51 9.00 -8.53 -53.65
C ILE A 51 8.55 -9.97 -53.90
N GLU A 52 8.39 -10.74 -52.83
CA GLU A 52 7.94 -12.13 -52.86
C GLU A 52 6.53 -12.31 -52.29
N GLU A 53 6.14 -11.55 -51.27
CA GLU A 53 4.76 -11.49 -50.77
C GLU A 53 4.31 -10.03 -50.60
N PHE A 54 3.09 -9.70 -51.03
CA PHE A 54 2.44 -8.43 -50.71
C PHE A 54 0.95 -8.60 -50.43
N THR A 55 0.42 -7.79 -49.51
CA THR A 55 -0.98 -7.81 -49.09
C THR A 55 -1.61 -6.43 -49.34
N VAL A 56 -2.78 -6.38 -49.98
CA VAL A 56 -3.59 -5.16 -50.19
C VAL A 56 -4.89 -5.27 -49.38
N PHE A 57 -5.17 -4.26 -48.56
CA PHE A 57 -6.25 -4.29 -47.56
C PHE A 57 -7.53 -3.57 -47.99
N PHE A 58 -8.67 -4.16 -47.62
CA PHE A 58 -10.02 -3.69 -47.90
C PHE A 58 -10.73 -3.42 -46.57
N SER A 59 -10.89 -2.15 -46.20
CA SER A 59 -11.46 -1.75 -44.91
C SER A 59 -12.89 -2.28 -44.69
N VAL A 60 -13.19 -2.65 -43.45
CA VAL A 60 -14.56 -3.06 -43.04
C VAL A 60 -15.54 -1.91 -43.28
N GLY A 61 -16.70 -2.23 -43.86
CA GLY A 61 -17.78 -1.28 -44.12
C GLY A 61 -17.89 -0.91 -45.60
N PRO A 62 -16.96 -0.14 -46.18
CA PRO A 62 -17.04 0.28 -47.58
C PRO A 62 -16.89 -0.86 -48.60
N TYR A 63 -16.29 -1.99 -48.23
CA TYR A 63 -15.99 -3.11 -49.14
C TYR A 63 -16.63 -4.41 -48.65
N ILE A 64 -17.31 -5.13 -49.55
CA ILE A 64 -17.79 -6.51 -49.32
C ILE A 64 -17.62 -7.36 -50.59
N ASN A 65 -17.87 -8.67 -50.48
CA ASN A 65 -17.92 -9.61 -51.62
C ASN A 65 -16.67 -9.59 -52.50
N LEU A 66 -15.48 -9.59 -51.89
CA LEU A 66 -14.22 -9.68 -52.65
C LEU A 66 -14.20 -11.01 -53.43
N GLN A 67 -13.97 -10.97 -54.74
CA GLN A 67 -14.05 -12.13 -55.62
C GLN A 67 -13.29 -11.92 -56.94
N ASN A 68 -13.32 -12.92 -57.83
CA ASN A 68 -12.78 -12.85 -59.20
C ASN A 68 -11.34 -12.30 -59.26
N VAL A 69 -10.46 -12.88 -58.44
CA VAL A 69 -9.05 -12.50 -58.40
C VAL A 69 -8.32 -13.01 -59.64
N SER A 70 -7.45 -12.17 -60.19
CA SER A 70 -6.40 -12.56 -61.13
C SER A 70 -5.05 -12.21 -60.54
N THR A 71 -4.01 -12.96 -60.89
CA THR A 71 -2.61 -12.71 -60.52
C THR A 71 -1.71 -12.73 -61.76
N ALA A 72 -0.50 -12.17 -61.61
CA ALA A 72 0.55 -12.38 -62.59
C ALA A 72 0.93 -13.88 -62.69
N PRO A 73 1.39 -14.38 -63.85
CA PRO A 73 1.87 -15.75 -63.97
C PRO A 73 2.97 -16.07 -62.94
N GLY A 74 2.86 -17.21 -62.26
CA GLY A 74 3.79 -17.60 -61.20
C GLY A 74 3.42 -17.11 -59.79
N TRP A 75 2.31 -16.40 -59.62
CA TRP A 75 1.84 -15.89 -58.32
C TRP A 75 0.57 -16.60 -57.85
N ASP A 76 0.62 -17.11 -56.62
CA ASP A 76 -0.53 -17.57 -55.84
C ASP A 76 -1.26 -16.38 -55.20
N PHE A 77 -2.53 -16.58 -54.85
CA PHE A 77 -3.28 -15.61 -54.05
C PHE A 77 -4.06 -16.27 -52.92
N LEU A 78 -4.20 -15.51 -51.84
CA LEU A 78 -5.19 -15.73 -50.82
C LEU A 78 -6.11 -14.50 -50.76
N LEU A 79 -7.41 -14.73 -50.75
CA LEU A 79 -8.41 -13.68 -50.61
C LEU A 79 -9.23 -13.91 -49.34
N VAL A 80 -9.28 -12.88 -48.50
CA VAL A 80 -9.99 -12.88 -47.22
C VAL A 80 -11.00 -11.73 -47.21
N GLN A 81 -12.24 -12.01 -46.82
CA GLN A 81 -13.28 -10.98 -46.73
C GLN A 81 -13.02 -10.02 -45.55
N PRO A 82 -13.45 -8.75 -45.63
CA PRO A 82 -13.56 -7.88 -44.48
C PRO A 82 -14.52 -8.50 -43.46
N ASP A 83 -14.09 -8.56 -42.20
CA ASP A 83 -14.82 -9.26 -41.15
C ASP A 83 -15.24 -8.28 -40.05
N PRO A 84 -16.53 -7.89 -39.98
CA PRO A 84 -17.04 -7.01 -38.93
C PRO A 84 -17.06 -7.64 -37.52
N ALA A 85 -17.01 -8.97 -37.41
CA ALA A 85 -17.11 -9.69 -36.14
C ALA A 85 -15.77 -9.68 -35.37
N ILE A 86 -14.66 -9.60 -36.10
CA ILE A 86 -13.33 -9.28 -35.59
C ILE A 86 -12.82 -8.04 -36.34
N PRO A 87 -13.34 -6.84 -36.04
CA PRO A 87 -13.46 -5.70 -36.98
C PRO A 87 -12.12 -5.32 -37.62
N ASP A 88 -11.85 -5.97 -38.74
CA ASP A 88 -10.55 -6.02 -39.37
C ASP A 88 -10.68 -6.23 -40.88
N SER A 89 -9.74 -5.63 -41.60
CA SER A 89 -9.80 -5.51 -43.06
C SER A 89 -9.81 -6.88 -43.74
N GLY A 90 -10.50 -6.94 -44.87
CA GLY A 90 -10.28 -8.01 -45.84
C GLY A 90 -8.96 -7.77 -46.54
N TYR A 91 -8.46 -8.78 -47.24
CA TYR A 91 -7.22 -8.62 -47.98
C TYR A 91 -7.11 -9.52 -49.21
N LEU A 92 -6.45 -8.98 -50.23
CA LEU A 92 -5.82 -9.76 -51.29
C LEU A 92 -4.34 -9.90 -50.93
N ASP A 93 -3.89 -11.13 -50.74
CA ASP A 93 -2.53 -11.48 -50.38
C ASP A 93 -1.90 -12.31 -51.49
N ALA A 94 -0.90 -11.77 -52.17
CA ALA A 94 -0.26 -12.38 -53.33
C ALA A 94 1.15 -12.85 -52.98
N LEU A 95 1.46 -14.12 -53.30
CA LEU A 95 2.73 -14.77 -53.01
C LEU A 95 3.36 -15.33 -54.30
N ALA A 96 4.63 -15.02 -54.55
CA ALA A 96 5.39 -15.58 -55.65
C ALA A 96 5.67 -17.07 -55.42
N LEU A 97 5.15 -17.94 -56.29
CA LEU A 97 5.58 -19.35 -56.39
C LEU A 97 6.81 -19.50 -57.30
N ALA A 98 6.93 -18.62 -58.30
CA ALA A 98 8.11 -18.45 -59.15
C ALA A 98 8.07 -17.06 -59.82
N GLY A 99 9.22 -16.38 -59.93
CA GLY A 99 9.32 -15.07 -60.59
C GLY A 99 8.86 -13.90 -59.71
N SER A 100 9.61 -13.62 -58.65
CA SER A 100 9.43 -12.45 -57.78
C SER A 100 9.72 -11.12 -58.50
N ILE A 101 9.22 -10.00 -57.96
CA ILE A 101 9.45 -8.68 -58.54
C ILE A 101 10.83 -8.17 -58.07
N ALA A 102 11.86 -8.45 -58.88
CA ALA A 102 13.23 -8.01 -58.63
C ALA A 102 13.33 -6.47 -58.46
N PRO A 103 14.36 -5.95 -57.75
CA PRO A 103 14.59 -4.51 -57.62
C PRO A 103 14.63 -3.80 -58.98
N GLY A 104 13.84 -2.73 -59.12
CA GLY A 104 13.63 -1.97 -60.35
C GLY A 104 12.61 -2.57 -61.35
N ALA A 105 12.04 -3.75 -61.08
CA ALA A 105 11.05 -4.39 -61.95
C ALA A 105 9.61 -3.99 -61.61
N THR A 106 8.69 -4.23 -62.56
CA THR A 106 7.25 -3.99 -62.42
C THR A 106 6.46 -5.20 -62.92
N ALA A 107 5.45 -5.61 -62.18
CA ALA A 107 4.51 -6.66 -62.56
C ALA A 107 3.08 -6.10 -62.67
N THR A 108 2.28 -6.71 -63.56
CA THR A 108 0.87 -6.36 -63.82
C THR A 108 0.05 -7.65 -63.94
N GLY A 109 -1.28 -7.53 -63.95
CA GLY A 109 -2.20 -8.68 -64.04
C GLY A 109 -2.78 -9.14 -62.70
N PHE A 110 -2.45 -8.44 -61.61
CA PHE A 110 -3.16 -8.56 -60.34
C PHE A 110 -4.48 -7.79 -60.42
N SER A 111 -5.60 -8.42 -60.08
CA SER A 111 -6.89 -7.74 -60.02
C SER A 111 -7.82 -8.40 -59.01
N VAL A 112 -8.81 -7.65 -58.52
CA VAL A 112 -9.88 -8.16 -57.65
C VAL A 112 -11.17 -7.39 -57.89
N THR A 113 -12.29 -8.11 -57.88
CA THR A 113 -13.65 -7.55 -57.96
C THR A 113 -14.27 -7.50 -56.57
N PHE A 114 -15.08 -6.50 -56.29
CA PHE A 114 -15.74 -6.30 -55.00
C PHE A 114 -17.00 -5.46 -55.17
N ASP A 115 -17.90 -5.53 -54.20
CA ASP A 115 -19.01 -4.59 -54.12
C ASP A 115 -18.64 -3.44 -53.15
N TYR A 116 -18.80 -2.21 -53.62
CA TYR A 116 -18.50 -0.99 -52.87
C TYR A 116 -19.78 -0.38 -52.30
N LEU A 117 -19.80 -0.18 -50.98
CA LEU A 117 -20.90 0.42 -50.23
C LEU A 117 -20.66 1.90 -49.87
N GLY A 118 -19.49 2.44 -50.21
CA GLY A 118 -19.16 3.85 -50.00
C GLY A 118 -19.79 4.79 -51.04
N VAL A 119 -19.64 6.09 -50.80
CA VAL A 119 -20.15 7.14 -51.71
C VAL A 119 -19.11 7.46 -52.78
N GLY A 120 -19.50 7.35 -54.05
CA GLY A 120 -18.66 7.70 -55.20
C GLY A 120 -17.83 6.52 -55.73
N SER A 121 -16.70 6.83 -56.36
CA SER A 121 -15.72 5.81 -56.77
C SER A 121 -14.88 5.36 -55.57
N PRO A 122 -14.53 4.07 -55.47
CA PRO A 122 -13.71 3.58 -54.37
C PRO A 122 -12.30 4.20 -54.43
N GLY A 123 -11.78 4.54 -53.25
CA GLY A 123 -10.51 5.24 -53.07
C GLY A 123 -9.35 4.31 -52.71
N PRO A 124 -8.12 4.84 -52.55
CA PRO A 124 -6.90 4.05 -52.41
C PRO A 124 -6.92 3.10 -51.20
N GLN A 125 -6.24 1.97 -51.33
CA GLN A 125 -6.11 0.94 -50.31
C GLN A 125 -4.78 1.08 -49.57
N LEU A 126 -4.68 0.50 -48.37
CA LEU A 126 -3.39 0.28 -47.72
C LEU A 126 -2.77 -1.02 -48.27
N PHE A 127 -1.44 -1.09 -48.30
CA PHE A 127 -0.72 -2.32 -48.62
C PHE A 127 0.52 -2.50 -47.73
N VAL A 128 0.95 -3.75 -47.60
CA VAL A 128 2.22 -4.16 -46.98
C VAL A 128 2.97 -5.12 -47.89
N VAL A 129 4.29 -5.03 -47.91
CA VAL A 129 5.21 -6.01 -48.48
C VAL A 129 5.83 -6.79 -47.32
N LEU A 130 5.85 -8.13 -47.43
CA LEU A 130 6.22 -9.03 -46.35
C LEU A 130 7.36 -9.95 -46.78
N ASP A 131 8.20 -10.34 -45.81
CA ASP A 131 9.04 -11.53 -45.94
C ASP A 131 8.16 -12.80 -45.78
N PRO A 132 8.10 -13.70 -46.78
CA PRO A 132 7.14 -14.81 -46.80
C PRO A 132 7.42 -15.93 -45.78
N VAL A 133 8.56 -15.87 -45.07
CA VAL A 133 8.96 -16.89 -44.08
C VAL A 133 8.72 -16.41 -42.65
N SER A 134 9.09 -15.16 -42.37
CA SER A 134 9.03 -14.55 -41.04
C SER A 134 7.81 -13.65 -40.83
N PHE A 135 7.10 -13.27 -41.90
CA PHE A 135 6.02 -12.28 -41.90
C PHE A 135 6.42 -10.91 -41.31
N ILE A 136 7.71 -10.59 -41.38
CA ILE A 136 8.23 -9.25 -41.06
C ILE A 136 7.84 -8.29 -42.20
N GLU A 137 7.37 -7.10 -41.82
CA GLU A 137 7.11 -5.99 -42.73
C GLU A 137 8.42 -5.46 -43.35
N LEU A 138 8.46 -5.41 -44.69
CA LEU A 138 9.58 -4.90 -45.48
C LEU A 138 9.33 -3.50 -46.03
N ASP A 139 8.08 -3.20 -46.42
CA ASP A 139 7.63 -1.89 -46.91
C ASP A 139 6.11 -1.74 -46.69
N THR A 140 5.60 -0.53 -46.50
CA THR A 140 4.16 -0.24 -46.38
C THR A 140 3.79 1.03 -47.14
N GLY A 141 2.53 1.13 -47.55
CA GLY A 141 2.06 2.34 -48.20
C GLY A 141 0.57 2.33 -48.54
N SER A 142 0.19 3.28 -49.40
CA SER A 142 -1.15 3.33 -49.98
C SER A 142 -1.08 3.31 -51.50
N THR A 143 -2.00 2.57 -52.12
CA THR A 143 -2.05 2.37 -53.57
C THR A 143 -2.32 3.69 -54.29
N GLN A 144 -1.70 3.95 -55.45
CA GLN A 144 -1.85 5.22 -56.18
C GLN A 144 -2.72 5.05 -57.43
N ALA A 145 -3.67 5.97 -57.66
CA ALA A 145 -4.52 5.89 -58.85
C ALA A 145 -3.68 6.14 -60.12
N VAL A 146 -3.69 5.20 -61.06
CA VAL A 146 -3.00 5.37 -62.36
C VAL A 146 -3.78 6.39 -63.20
N PRO A 147 -3.19 7.53 -63.57
CA PRO A 147 -3.92 8.58 -64.28
C PRO A 147 -4.28 8.14 -65.70
N LEU A 148 -5.55 8.33 -66.08
CA LEU A 148 -6.03 8.14 -67.45
C LEU A 148 -5.21 9.02 -68.42
N PRO A 149 -4.76 8.50 -69.58
CA PRO A 149 -3.92 9.25 -70.50
C PRO A 149 -4.63 10.52 -71.00
N ALA A 150 -3.99 11.67 -70.79
CA ALA A 150 -4.57 12.99 -70.98
C ALA A 150 -4.77 13.39 -72.45
N THR A 151 -5.73 12.73 -73.12
CA THR A 151 -6.27 13.11 -74.42
C THR A 151 -6.69 14.60 -74.50
N PRO A 152 -7.25 15.26 -73.46
CA PRO A 152 -7.51 16.69 -73.49
C PRO A 152 -6.24 17.54 -73.64
N CYS A 153 -5.14 17.17 -73.00
CA CYS A 153 -3.90 17.95 -73.03
C CYS A 153 -3.19 17.87 -74.38
N LEU A 154 -3.25 16.72 -75.07
CA LEU A 154 -2.76 16.59 -76.45
C LEU A 154 -3.64 17.34 -77.45
N LEU A 155 -4.96 17.36 -77.25
CA LEU A 155 -5.88 18.20 -78.03
C LEU A 155 -5.60 19.69 -77.81
N LEU A 156 -5.39 20.11 -76.56
CA LEU A 156 -5.06 21.50 -76.22
C LEU A 156 -3.71 21.92 -76.81
N ALA A 157 -2.68 21.05 -76.75
CA ALA A 157 -1.38 21.29 -77.37
C ALA A 157 -1.48 21.37 -78.90
N GLY A 158 -2.28 20.51 -79.55
CA GLY A 158 -2.53 20.56 -81.00
C GLY A 158 -3.28 21.83 -81.44
N VAL A 159 -4.27 22.26 -80.65
CA VAL A 159 -5.00 23.52 -80.88
C VAL A 159 -4.08 24.73 -80.67
N LEU A 160 -3.25 24.73 -79.63
CA LEU A 160 -2.26 25.78 -79.38
C LEU A 160 -1.19 25.83 -80.49
N ALA A 161 -0.72 24.69 -81.00
CA ALA A 161 0.20 24.64 -82.13
C ALA A 161 -0.43 25.21 -83.42
N MET A 162 -1.71 24.92 -83.71
CA MET A 162 -2.42 25.51 -84.85
C MET A 162 -2.71 27.02 -84.66
N LEU A 163 -2.94 27.48 -83.42
CA LEU A 163 -3.08 28.92 -83.11
C LEU A 163 -1.75 29.67 -83.29
N CYS A 164 -0.62 29.07 -82.87
CA CYS A 164 0.72 29.63 -83.06
C CYS A 164 1.14 29.74 -84.54
N LEU A 165 0.61 28.87 -85.42
CA LEU A 165 0.86 28.95 -86.86
C LEU A 165 0.04 30.00 -87.62
N ARG A 166 -0.97 30.64 -86.99
CA ARG A 166 -1.93 31.51 -87.69
C ARG A 166 -1.98 32.97 -87.26
N ARG A 167 -1.13 33.45 -86.34
CA ARG A 167 -1.03 34.89 -86.00
C ARG A 167 0.41 35.41 -85.82
N ARG A 168 1.05 35.76 -86.94
CA ARG A 168 1.88 36.98 -86.98
C ARG A 168 0.96 38.19 -87.12
N GLN A 169 0.45 38.73 -86.01
CA GLN A 169 0.22 40.18 -85.76
C GLN A 169 -0.63 40.41 -84.50
N LEU A 170 -0.24 41.47 -83.78
CA LEU A 170 -0.88 42.09 -82.60
C LEU A 170 -0.87 41.26 -81.30
N ALA A 171 -0.36 41.91 -80.25
CA ALA A 171 -0.07 41.33 -78.94
C ALA A 171 -1.13 41.70 -77.88
N VAL A 172 -1.04 41.02 -76.74
CA VAL A 172 -1.84 41.21 -75.50
C VAL A 172 -3.26 40.64 -75.52
N VAL A 173 -3.39 39.34 -75.20
CA VAL A 173 -4.61 38.72 -74.62
C VAL A 173 -4.23 37.57 -73.67
N ALA A 174 -4.71 37.63 -72.43
CA ALA A 174 -5.13 36.54 -71.52
C ALA A 174 -5.68 37.24 -70.26
N LEU A 175 -6.95 37.20 -69.84
CA LEU A 175 -8.05 36.22 -69.93
C LEU A 175 -7.92 35.02 -68.97
N ALA A 176 -8.64 35.08 -67.84
CA ALA A 176 -9.04 33.92 -67.03
C ALA A 176 -10.36 34.22 -66.29
N ALA A 177 -11.39 33.42 -66.57
CA ALA A 177 -12.65 33.27 -65.81
C ALA A 177 -12.37 32.45 -64.52
N SER A 178 -12.88 32.73 -63.33
CA SER A 178 -14.27 32.86 -62.81
C SER A 178 -15.05 31.54 -62.63
N LEU A 179 -15.13 31.07 -61.37
CA LEU A 179 -16.18 30.25 -60.71
C LEU A 179 -15.86 30.32 -59.19
N CYS A 180 -16.72 30.83 -58.30
CA CYS A 180 -17.88 30.16 -57.65
C CYS A 180 -17.49 28.91 -56.82
N ALA A 181 -17.89 28.74 -55.55
CA ALA A 181 -18.69 29.61 -54.66
C ALA A 181 -18.58 29.22 -53.16
N CYS A 182 -19.11 30.09 -52.29
CA CYS A 182 -19.69 29.83 -50.96
C CYS A 182 -18.84 29.33 -49.76
N GLY A 183 -18.75 30.19 -48.74
CA GLY A 183 -18.61 29.86 -47.31
C GLY A 183 -19.31 30.96 -46.48
N GLY A 184 -20.21 30.58 -45.57
CA GLY A 184 -21.14 31.52 -44.89
C GLY A 184 -20.67 32.06 -43.54
N SER A 185 -21.32 33.13 -43.09
CA SER A 185 -21.14 33.83 -41.81
C SER A 185 -21.80 33.13 -40.61
N ASN A 186 -21.50 33.58 -39.38
CA ASN A 186 -22.53 33.89 -38.36
C ASN A 186 -21.97 34.81 -37.24
N ASP A 187 -22.86 35.62 -36.67
CA ASP A 187 -22.63 36.57 -35.56
C ASP A 187 -23.71 36.29 -34.47
N PRO A 188 -23.45 36.44 -33.15
CA PRO A 188 -24.30 35.86 -32.10
C PRO A 188 -25.25 36.86 -31.41
N THR A 189 -26.37 36.39 -30.81
CA THR A 189 -27.12 37.13 -29.77
C THR A 189 -28.07 36.23 -28.93
N GLN A 190 -28.20 36.55 -27.64
CA GLN A 190 -28.95 35.90 -26.53
C GLN A 190 -30.45 36.34 -26.41
N PRO A 191 -31.27 35.99 -25.36
CA PRO A 191 -31.48 34.75 -24.54
C PRO A 191 -33.02 34.38 -24.48
N PRO A 192 -33.79 34.24 -23.35
CA PRO A 192 -33.67 33.49 -22.06
C PRO A 192 -34.88 32.55 -21.65
N THR A 193 -34.60 31.52 -20.81
CA THR A 193 -35.38 30.89 -19.66
C THR A 193 -36.93 30.64 -19.66
N PRO A 194 -37.53 29.88 -18.69
CA PRO A 194 -37.20 28.54 -18.11
C PRO A 194 -38.44 27.59 -17.90
N LYS A 195 -38.23 26.29 -17.54
CA LYS A 195 -39.06 25.50 -16.57
C LYS A 195 -38.57 24.04 -16.30
N VAL A 196 -38.03 23.81 -15.08
CA VAL A 196 -38.24 22.71 -14.07
C VAL A 196 -38.98 21.42 -14.57
N MET A 197 -38.55 20.16 -14.33
CA MET A 197 -38.22 19.48 -13.04
C MET A 197 -37.50 18.09 -13.16
N LEU A 198 -36.79 17.67 -12.09
CA LEU A 198 -36.43 16.28 -11.64
C LEU A 198 -35.32 15.41 -12.31
N ALA A 199 -34.09 15.56 -11.78
CA ALA A 199 -33.11 14.58 -11.26
C ALA A 199 -32.93 13.13 -11.81
N ALA A 200 -31.67 12.79 -12.16
CA ALA A 200 -30.78 11.89 -11.38
C ALA A 200 -29.31 11.87 -11.91
N ASP A 201 -28.39 12.52 -11.19
CA ASP A 201 -27.03 12.14 -10.72
C ASP A 201 -26.25 10.98 -11.42
N MET A 202 -24.91 10.92 -11.59
CA MET A 202 -23.69 11.73 -11.28
C MET A 202 -22.62 11.29 -12.32
N GLU A 203 -21.87 12.13 -13.04
CA GLU A 203 -20.73 13.02 -12.67
C GLU A 203 -19.36 12.33 -12.45
N ALA A 204 -18.38 12.64 -13.34
CA ALA A 204 -16.94 12.68 -13.07
C ALA A 204 -16.17 13.41 -14.20
N ALA A 205 -15.33 14.38 -13.84
CA ALA A 205 -14.33 15.04 -14.71
C ALA A 205 -13.04 14.17 -14.82
N ALA A 206 -11.92 14.51 -15.49
CA ALA A 206 -11.29 15.78 -15.86
C ALA A 206 -10.24 15.48 -16.97
N ASP A 207 -9.94 16.34 -17.95
CA ASP A 207 -8.98 17.48 -17.96
C ASP A 207 -7.95 17.22 -19.09
N LYS A 208 -7.40 18.26 -19.69
CA LYS A 208 -6.48 18.22 -20.83
C LYS A 208 -5.51 19.39 -20.76
N ASP A 209 -4.23 19.11 -20.54
CA ASP A 209 -3.20 19.67 -21.43
C ASP A 209 -1.82 19.01 -21.34
N ALA A 210 -1.01 19.28 -22.37
CA ALA A 210 0.44 19.13 -22.45
C ALA A 210 1.09 17.72 -22.34
N LEU A 211 1.33 17.11 -23.51
CA LEU A 211 2.63 16.47 -23.76
C LEU A 211 3.06 16.64 -25.23
N THR A 212 4.36 16.85 -25.41
CA THR A 212 4.98 17.39 -26.64
C THR A 212 5.11 16.36 -27.76
N GLY A 213 4.88 16.78 -29.00
CA GLY A 213 4.94 15.88 -30.15
C GLY A 213 6.35 15.44 -30.56
N LYS A 214 6.51 14.13 -30.77
CA LYS A 214 7.36 13.60 -31.87
C LYS A 214 6.98 12.20 -32.40
N ASP A 215 6.13 11.45 -31.68
CA ASP A 215 5.86 10.03 -32.00
C ASP A 215 4.51 9.77 -32.71
N ALA A 216 3.81 10.83 -33.14
CA ALA A 216 2.45 10.76 -33.68
C ALA A 216 2.32 10.25 -35.15
N ALA A 217 3.25 9.39 -35.60
CA ALA A 217 3.28 8.85 -36.97
C ALA A 217 2.99 7.34 -37.09
N ALA A 218 2.85 6.62 -35.96
CA ALA A 218 2.62 5.16 -35.93
C ALA A 218 1.32 4.73 -35.21
N ALA A 219 0.45 5.68 -34.84
CA ALA A 219 -0.71 5.43 -33.96
C ALA A 219 -2.06 5.79 -34.62
N ALA A 220 -2.29 5.25 -35.83
CA ALA A 220 -3.56 5.38 -36.56
C ALA A 220 -4.18 4.02 -36.93
N MET A 221 -4.10 3.05 -36.03
CA MET A 221 -5.03 1.91 -36.01
C MET A 221 -6.21 2.33 -35.13
N GLU A 222 -7.35 2.67 -35.74
CA GLU A 222 -8.57 2.96 -34.98
C GLU A 222 -8.94 1.75 -34.12
N ALA A 223 -9.21 1.99 -32.83
CA ALA A 223 -9.61 0.93 -31.91
C ALA A 223 -11.09 0.55 -32.14
N THR A 224 -11.35 -0.15 -33.25
CA THR A 224 -12.68 -0.63 -33.65
C THR A 224 -13.25 -1.61 -32.63
N THR A 225 -14.50 -1.35 -32.22
CA THR A 225 -15.24 -2.19 -31.26
C THR A 225 -16.18 -3.13 -32.01
N ALA A 226 -16.07 -4.43 -31.74
CA ALA A 226 -17.09 -5.38 -32.16
C ALA A 226 -18.24 -5.32 -31.15
N THR A 227 -19.45 -4.96 -31.60
CA THR A 227 -20.65 -5.14 -30.77
C THR A 227 -21.01 -6.62 -30.81
N ALA A 228 -20.59 -7.37 -29.79
CA ALA A 228 -20.97 -8.76 -29.67
C ALA A 228 -22.49 -8.87 -29.43
N PRO A 229 -23.18 -9.88 -29.97
CA PRO A 229 -24.50 -10.23 -29.46
C PRO A 229 -24.36 -10.60 -27.98
N SER A 230 -25.25 -10.09 -27.13
CA SER A 230 -25.21 -10.33 -25.69
C SER A 230 -25.34 -11.82 -25.38
N VAL A 231 -24.25 -12.45 -24.93
CA VAL A 231 -24.27 -13.86 -24.48
C VAL A 231 -24.58 -13.86 -22.98
N ALA A 232 -25.81 -14.24 -22.65
CA ALA A 232 -26.30 -14.33 -21.28
C ALA A 232 -25.87 -15.64 -20.61
N VAL A 233 -25.25 -15.53 -19.43
CA VAL A 233 -24.78 -16.63 -18.59
C VAL A 233 -25.22 -16.35 -17.15
N GLY A 234 -26.34 -16.96 -16.75
CA GLY A 234 -26.98 -16.63 -15.47
C GLY A 234 -27.42 -15.16 -15.44
N PRO A 235 -27.00 -14.36 -14.42
CA PRO A 235 -27.29 -12.94 -14.37
C PRO A 235 -26.34 -12.07 -15.22
N PHE A 236 -25.32 -12.64 -15.88
CA PHE A 236 -24.29 -11.86 -16.58
C PHE A 236 -24.45 -11.87 -18.10
N ASP A 237 -24.24 -10.73 -18.75
CA ASP A 237 -24.11 -10.64 -20.20
C ASP A 237 -22.70 -10.19 -20.60
N VAL A 238 -22.03 -10.89 -21.52
CA VAL A 238 -20.88 -10.31 -22.23
C VAL A 238 -21.40 -9.35 -23.29
N THR A 239 -21.16 -8.05 -23.12
CA THR A 239 -21.76 -6.97 -23.93
C THR A 239 -20.86 -6.45 -25.05
N SER A 240 -19.54 -6.67 -24.97
CA SER A 240 -18.62 -6.31 -26.05
C SER A 240 -17.32 -7.12 -26.05
N LEU A 241 -16.71 -7.25 -27.24
CA LEU A 241 -15.32 -7.67 -27.40
C LEU A 241 -14.58 -6.56 -28.18
N ARG A 242 -13.58 -5.94 -27.54
CA ARG A 242 -12.76 -4.87 -28.13
C ARG A 242 -11.37 -5.40 -28.45
N LYS A 243 -11.00 -5.43 -29.74
CA LYS A 243 -9.64 -5.75 -30.18
C LYS A 243 -8.66 -4.73 -29.62
N THR A 244 -7.56 -5.18 -29.03
CA THR A 244 -6.48 -4.34 -28.47
C THR A 244 -5.13 -4.57 -29.11
N ALA A 245 -4.88 -5.77 -29.66
CA ALA A 245 -3.68 -6.10 -30.42
C ALA A 245 -3.96 -7.25 -31.40
N GLU A 246 -3.07 -7.43 -32.37
CA GLU A 246 -3.10 -8.57 -33.30
C GLU A 246 -1.68 -8.98 -33.72
N ARG A 247 -1.53 -10.22 -34.20
CA ARG A 247 -0.28 -10.78 -34.71
C ARG A 247 -0.54 -11.81 -35.81
N ARG A 248 -0.03 -11.58 -37.03
CA ARG A 248 -0.03 -12.57 -38.12
C ARG A 248 0.89 -13.74 -37.74
N ILE A 249 0.40 -14.97 -37.86
CA ILE A 249 1.15 -16.21 -37.60
C ILE A 249 1.53 -16.90 -38.91
N ASN A 250 0.64 -16.84 -39.90
CA ASN A 250 0.91 -17.13 -41.31
C ASN A 250 -0.16 -16.47 -42.18
N ARG A 251 -0.08 -16.64 -43.51
CA ARG A 251 -1.04 -16.09 -44.49
C ARG A 251 -2.53 -16.27 -44.11
N ARG A 252 -2.88 -17.35 -43.39
CA ARG A 252 -4.26 -17.72 -43.02
C ARG A 252 -4.59 -17.52 -41.55
N ILE A 253 -3.61 -17.45 -40.65
CA ILE A 253 -3.82 -17.53 -39.19
C ILE A 253 -3.26 -16.29 -38.50
N TYR A 254 -4.07 -15.70 -37.65
CA TYR A 254 -3.74 -14.54 -36.83
C TYR A 254 -4.06 -14.84 -35.36
N GLU A 255 -3.35 -14.18 -34.44
CA GLU A 255 -3.73 -14.05 -33.04
C GLU A 255 -4.31 -12.66 -32.80
N TYR A 256 -5.38 -12.59 -32.02
CA TYR A 256 -6.08 -11.37 -31.66
C TYR A 256 -6.26 -11.29 -30.16
N THR A 257 -5.86 -10.17 -29.57
CA THR A 257 -6.06 -9.86 -28.15
C THR A 257 -7.29 -9.00 -28.00
N PHE A 258 -8.18 -9.37 -27.07
CA PHE A 258 -9.43 -8.69 -26.79
C PHE A 258 -9.57 -8.30 -25.32
N ARG A 259 -10.17 -7.15 -25.05
CA ARG A 259 -10.81 -6.85 -23.76
C ARG A 259 -12.31 -7.12 -23.87
N ILE A 260 -12.90 -7.69 -22.83
CA ILE A 260 -14.34 -7.94 -22.76
C ILE A 260 -15.03 -6.94 -21.83
N SER A 261 -16.30 -6.65 -22.09
CA SER A 261 -17.18 -5.96 -21.14
C SER A 261 -18.27 -6.90 -20.67
N ILE A 262 -18.53 -6.95 -19.37
CA ILE A 262 -19.56 -7.77 -18.75
C ILE A 262 -20.55 -6.89 -17.99
N ARG A 263 -21.84 -7.14 -18.17
CA ARG A 263 -22.94 -6.53 -17.43
C ARG A 263 -23.51 -7.49 -16.41
N ASN A 264 -23.81 -6.99 -15.22
CA ASN A 264 -24.60 -7.71 -14.21
C ASN A 264 -26.07 -7.29 -14.30
N ASN A 265 -26.95 -8.19 -14.71
CA ASN A 265 -28.42 -8.00 -14.75
C ASN A 265 -29.12 -8.52 -13.48
N GLY A 266 -28.38 -9.01 -12.48
CA GLY A 266 -28.90 -9.40 -11.18
C GLY A 266 -29.32 -8.21 -10.32
N SER A 267 -30.04 -8.49 -9.23
CA SER A 267 -30.53 -7.50 -8.27
C SER A 267 -29.51 -7.06 -7.21
N GLU A 268 -28.37 -7.73 -7.13
CA GLU A 268 -27.33 -7.51 -6.12
C GLU A 268 -25.95 -7.33 -6.80
N THR A 269 -25.01 -6.70 -6.08
CA THR A 269 -23.63 -6.57 -6.53
C THR A 269 -22.97 -7.95 -6.58
N ALA A 270 -22.58 -8.38 -7.77
CA ALA A 270 -21.78 -9.57 -7.94
C ALA A 270 -20.31 -9.25 -7.65
N ASN A 271 -19.73 -9.88 -6.65
CA ASN A 271 -18.30 -9.75 -6.36
C ASN A 271 -17.50 -10.81 -7.11
N ASN A 272 -16.24 -10.51 -7.38
CA ASN A 272 -15.26 -11.46 -7.90
C ASN A 272 -15.64 -12.12 -9.23
N VAL A 273 -16.30 -11.38 -10.13
CA VAL A 273 -16.77 -11.91 -11.41
C VAL A 273 -15.58 -12.38 -12.25
N HIS A 274 -15.61 -13.67 -12.58
CA HIS A 274 -14.62 -14.40 -13.36
C HIS A 274 -15.29 -14.99 -14.60
N ALA A 275 -14.66 -14.87 -15.76
CA ALA A 275 -15.23 -15.29 -17.04
C ALA A 275 -14.24 -16.18 -17.80
N VAL A 276 -14.62 -17.46 -17.97
CA VAL A 276 -13.85 -18.45 -18.71
C VAL A 276 -14.53 -18.74 -20.04
N LEU A 277 -13.77 -18.66 -21.13
CA LEU A 277 -14.24 -19.02 -22.47
C LEU A 277 -14.27 -20.55 -22.63
N ALA A 278 -15.45 -21.13 -22.39
CA ALA A 278 -15.71 -22.57 -22.38
C ALA A 278 -15.97 -23.18 -23.77
N GLY A 279 -16.26 -22.35 -24.78
CA GLY A 279 -16.49 -22.79 -26.17
C GLY A 279 -16.16 -21.72 -27.19
N ILE A 280 -15.81 -22.14 -28.41
CA ILE A 280 -15.31 -21.28 -29.48
C ILE A 280 -15.87 -21.69 -30.85
N PRO A 281 -16.01 -20.75 -31.81
CA PRO A 281 -16.45 -21.06 -33.17
C PRO A 281 -15.41 -21.87 -33.96
N ALA A 282 -15.88 -22.60 -34.96
CA ALA A 282 -15.03 -23.44 -35.80
C ALA A 282 -14.03 -22.60 -36.62
N GLY A 283 -12.73 -22.90 -36.48
CA GLY A 283 -11.65 -22.14 -37.11
C GLY A 283 -10.93 -21.18 -36.16
N ALA A 284 -11.36 -21.09 -34.89
CA ALA A 284 -10.60 -20.46 -33.82
C ALA A 284 -10.00 -21.52 -32.84
N THR A 285 -9.00 -21.11 -32.07
CA THR A 285 -8.45 -21.83 -30.90
C THR A 285 -8.13 -20.81 -29.80
N VAL A 286 -8.47 -21.13 -28.54
CA VAL A 286 -8.08 -20.32 -27.38
C VAL A 286 -6.57 -20.40 -27.18
N VAL A 287 -5.91 -19.25 -27.01
CA VAL A 287 -4.52 -19.15 -26.53
C VAL A 287 -4.52 -18.72 -25.06
N ASP A 288 -5.35 -17.73 -24.72
CA ASP A 288 -5.79 -17.42 -23.36
C ASP A 288 -7.28 -17.07 -23.41
N GLY A 289 -8.04 -17.53 -22.42
CA GLY A 289 -9.50 -17.41 -22.37
C GLY A 289 -10.06 -17.25 -20.96
N ASP A 290 -9.20 -16.93 -19.99
CA ASP A 290 -9.55 -16.81 -18.58
C ASP A 290 -9.42 -15.34 -18.15
N VAL A 291 -10.55 -14.68 -17.87
CA VAL A 291 -10.60 -13.22 -17.62
C VAL A 291 -11.12 -12.91 -16.23
N GLN A 292 -10.35 -12.13 -15.47
CA GLN A 292 -10.84 -11.53 -14.24
C GLN A 292 -11.49 -10.16 -14.49
N VAL A 293 -12.69 -9.95 -13.93
CA VAL A 293 -13.45 -8.68 -14.07
C VAL A 293 -13.63 -7.95 -12.73
N GLY A 294 -13.71 -8.67 -11.61
CA GLY A 294 -13.88 -8.09 -10.28
C GLY A 294 -15.35 -7.81 -9.93
N SER A 295 -15.63 -6.84 -9.07
CA SER A 295 -17.01 -6.56 -8.64
C SER A 295 -17.81 -5.76 -9.67
N ILE A 296 -19.05 -6.20 -9.94
CA ILE A 296 -19.99 -5.55 -10.86
C ILE A 296 -21.29 -5.29 -10.09
N ALA A 297 -21.58 -4.01 -9.81
CA ALA A 297 -22.82 -3.59 -9.17
C ALA A 297 -24.07 -4.00 -9.98
N ALA A 298 -25.21 -4.15 -9.31
CA ALA A 298 -26.47 -4.47 -9.96
C ALA A 298 -26.79 -3.49 -11.10
N GLY A 299 -27.06 -4.00 -12.30
CA GLY A 299 -27.33 -3.22 -13.52
C GLY A 299 -26.10 -2.66 -14.24
N ALA A 300 -24.92 -2.63 -13.60
CA ALA A 300 -23.71 -2.01 -14.12
C ALA A 300 -22.97 -2.87 -15.15
N THR A 301 -22.14 -2.23 -15.98
CA THR A 301 -21.25 -2.88 -16.96
C THR A 301 -19.79 -2.49 -16.67
N VAL A 302 -18.91 -3.48 -16.55
CA VAL A 302 -17.47 -3.29 -16.31
C VAL A 302 -16.69 -3.83 -17.51
N THR A 303 -15.66 -3.10 -17.94
CA THR A 303 -14.69 -3.60 -18.93
C THR A 303 -13.50 -4.18 -18.19
N ALA A 304 -13.14 -5.43 -18.50
CA ALA A 304 -12.04 -6.13 -17.84
C ALA A 304 -10.69 -5.41 -18.03
N THR A 305 -9.88 -5.41 -16.97
CA THR A 305 -8.48 -5.01 -17.02
C THR A 305 -7.62 -6.09 -17.69
N ASP A 306 -8.00 -7.35 -17.53
CA ASP A 306 -7.44 -8.55 -18.14
C ASP A 306 -7.90 -8.75 -19.61
N VAL A 307 -7.32 -9.71 -20.33
CA VAL A 307 -7.52 -9.91 -21.78
C VAL A 307 -7.73 -11.38 -22.18
N VAL A 308 -8.41 -11.61 -23.31
CA VAL A 308 -8.48 -12.90 -24.01
C VAL A 308 -7.56 -12.86 -25.23
N VAL A 309 -6.90 -13.97 -25.54
CA VAL A 309 -6.13 -14.14 -26.79
C VAL A 309 -6.71 -15.30 -27.59
N LEU A 310 -7.27 -15.00 -28.77
CA LEU A 310 -7.81 -15.98 -29.70
C LEU A 310 -6.92 -16.10 -30.93
N ARG A 311 -6.60 -17.32 -31.34
CA ARG A 311 -5.95 -17.60 -32.63
C ARG A 311 -7.04 -18.00 -33.64
N ILE A 312 -7.16 -17.26 -34.74
CA ILE A 312 -8.27 -17.34 -35.69
C ILE A 312 -7.74 -17.58 -37.12
N ASN A 313 -8.36 -18.51 -37.83
CA ASN A 313 -8.13 -18.74 -39.26
C ASN A 313 -9.04 -17.85 -40.12
N ARG A 314 -8.47 -16.80 -40.71
CA ARG A 314 -9.15 -15.77 -41.51
C ARG A 314 -9.71 -16.24 -42.85
N THR A 315 -9.47 -17.50 -43.25
CA THR A 315 -10.11 -18.08 -44.47
C THR A 315 -11.59 -18.41 -44.29
N ARG A 316 -12.15 -18.15 -43.11
CA ARG A 316 -13.58 -18.28 -42.78
C ARG A 316 -14.01 -17.06 -41.97
N PRO A 317 -15.27 -16.58 -42.10
CA PRO A 317 -15.81 -15.56 -41.23
C PRO A 317 -15.79 -16.00 -39.76
N PHE A 318 -15.53 -15.09 -38.84
CA PHE A 318 -15.58 -15.38 -37.40
C PHE A 318 -16.99 -15.25 -36.84
N GLU A 319 -17.52 -16.33 -36.27
CA GLU A 319 -18.85 -16.34 -35.67
C GLU A 319 -18.80 -15.97 -34.18
N LEU A 320 -18.96 -14.68 -33.85
CA LEU A 320 -19.02 -14.17 -32.47
C LEU A 320 -20.00 -14.96 -31.57
N GLY A 321 -21.15 -15.36 -32.12
CA GLY A 321 -22.17 -16.15 -31.41
C GLY A 321 -21.74 -17.59 -31.06
N GLY A 322 -20.61 -18.07 -31.57
CA GLY A 322 -20.01 -19.35 -31.19
C GLY A 322 -19.11 -19.28 -29.95
N LEU A 323 -18.93 -18.10 -29.34
CA LEU A 323 -18.23 -17.94 -28.07
C LEU A 323 -19.17 -18.31 -26.91
N ILE A 324 -18.83 -19.37 -26.17
CA ILE A 324 -19.58 -19.82 -25.00
C ILE A 324 -18.78 -19.46 -23.76
N TRP A 325 -19.36 -18.66 -22.88
CA TRP A 325 -18.75 -18.25 -21.62
C TRP A 325 -19.30 -19.05 -20.45
N ASN A 326 -18.44 -19.33 -19.47
CA ASN A 326 -18.83 -19.71 -18.12
C ASN A 326 -18.45 -18.53 -17.22
N ILE A 327 -19.43 -17.89 -16.59
CA ILE A 327 -19.22 -16.71 -15.74
C ILE A 327 -19.65 -17.08 -14.33
N THR A 328 -18.73 -16.94 -13.37
CA THR A 328 -18.96 -17.19 -11.96
C THR A 328 -18.78 -15.89 -11.16
N ALA A 329 -19.55 -15.78 -10.09
CA ALA A 329 -19.29 -14.86 -8.99
C ALA A 329 -19.15 -15.74 -7.73
N VAL A 330 -18.13 -15.50 -6.94
CA VAL A 330 -17.75 -16.37 -5.81
C VAL A 330 -17.51 -15.48 -4.58
N ASP A 331 -18.11 -15.85 -3.45
CA ASP A 331 -17.83 -15.19 -2.18
C ASP A 331 -16.35 -15.34 -1.83
N SER A 332 -15.68 -14.22 -1.51
CA SER A 332 -14.27 -14.21 -1.15
C SER A 332 -14.05 -14.54 0.33
N VAL A 333 -12.94 -15.20 0.61
CA VAL A 333 -12.45 -15.44 1.97
C VAL A 333 -11.44 -14.34 2.33
N ALA A 334 -11.80 -13.47 3.27
CA ALA A 334 -10.86 -12.48 3.78
C ALA A 334 -9.69 -13.15 4.54
N LEU A 335 -8.47 -12.79 4.18
CA LEU A 335 -7.25 -13.22 4.87
C LEU A 335 -6.89 -12.26 6.03
N ASP A 336 -6.07 -12.75 6.96
CA ASP A 336 -5.40 -11.89 7.97
C ASP A 336 -4.71 -10.73 7.24
N ALA A 337 -4.89 -9.50 7.73
CA ALA A 337 -4.30 -8.31 7.13
C ALA A 337 -2.76 -8.41 7.08
N VAL A 338 -2.18 -8.01 5.95
CA VAL A 338 -0.74 -8.04 5.68
C VAL A 338 -0.16 -6.63 5.71
N ARG A 339 1.16 -6.51 5.90
CA ARG A 339 1.86 -5.22 5.91
C ARG A 339 2.41 -4.90 4.50
N PRO A 340 2.84 -3.67 4.20
CA PRO A 340 3.49 -3.32 2.94
C PRO A 340 4.97 -3.76 2.93
N ALA A 341 5.55 -3.88 1.73
CA ALA A 341 6.93 -4.30 1.46
C ALA A 341 7.40 -5.57 2.20
N GLN A 342 6.61 -6.65 2.17
CA GLN A 342 6.96 -7.96 2.71
C GLN A 342 6.68 -9.11 1.71
N VAL A 343 7.35 -10.24 1.92
CA VAL A 343 7.00 -11.52 1.28
C VAL A 343 6.12 -12.33 2.24
N VAL A 344 4.95 -12.72 1.78
CA VAL A 344 3.98 -13.52 2.54
C VAL A 344 3.99 -14.96 2.03
N VAL A 345 3.98 -15.91 2.96
CA VAL A 345 3.93 -17.36 2.69
C VAL A 345 2.82 -17.97 3.53
N LEU A 346 1.79 -18.50 2.89
CA LEU A 346 0.61 -19.12 3.50
C LEU A 346 0.55 -20.61 3.15
N SER A 347 0.15 -21.46 4.09
CA SER A 347 -0.07 -22.89 3.84
C SER A 347 -1.36 -23.11 3.08
N LEU A 348 -1.31 -23.82 1.93
CA LEU A 348 -2.53 -24.17 1.18
C LEU A 348 -3.47 -25.04 2.03
N ALA A 349 -2.94 -25.88 2.92
CA ALA A 349 -3.76 -26.68 3.83
C ALA A 349 -4.56 -25.82 4.82
N GLU A 350 -3.99 -24.72 5.31
CA GLU A 350 -4.70 -23.76 6.18
C GLU A 350 -5.74 -22.95 5.41
N LEU A 351 -5.53 -22.73 4.11
CA LEU A 351 -6.50 -22.14 3.18
C LEU A 351 -7.57 -23.14 2.68
N GLY A 352 -7.66 -24.34 3.27
CA GLY A 352 -8.66 -25.36 2.90
C GLY A 352 -8.31 -26.19 1.66
N LEU A 353 -7.06 -26.11 1.17
CA LEU A 353 -6.55 -26.78 -0.04
C LEU A 353 -5.42 -27.79 0.31
N PRO A 354 -5.67 -28.83 1.14
CA PRO A 354 -4.62 -29.70 1.69
C PRO A 354 -3.88 -30.56 0.64
N ASP A 355 -4.48 -30.84 -0.52
CA ASP A 355 -3.82 -31.54 -1.63
C ASP A 355 -3.15 -30.59 -2.64
N GLY A 356 -3.01 -29.31 -2.29
CA GLY A 356 -2.47 -28.27 -3.18
C GLY A 356 -3.50 -27.66 -4.13
N ALA A 357 -3.00 -26.93 -5.11
CA ALA A 357 -3.75 -26.19 -6.14
C ALA A 357 -2.98 -26.17 -7.47
N ASP A 358 -3.68 -25.94 -8.58
CA ASP A 358 -3.16 -26.07 -9.94
C ASP A 358 -2.54 -24.76 -10.47
N SER A 359 -3.14 -23.61 -10.12
CA SER A 359 -2.67 -22.29 -10.55
C SER A 359 -3.09 -21.17 -9.60
N VAL A 360 -2.40 -20.03 -9.69
CA VAL A 360 -2.75 -18.79 -8.97
C VAL A 360 -2.69 -17.58 -9.91
N LYS A 361 -3.66 -16.67 -9.78
CA LYS A 361 -3.63 -15.30 -10.32
C LYS A 361 -3.80 -14.29 -9.18
N ALA A 362 -3.39 -13.05 -9.39
CA ALA A 362 -3.64 -11.93 -8.48
C ALA A 362 -4.25 -10.72 -9.22
N SER A 363 -4.96 -9.88 -8.48
CA SER A 363 -5.43 -8.57 -8.95
C SER A 363 -5.30 -7.50 -7.86
N GLY A 364 -5.44 -6.23 -8.24
CA GLY A 364 -5.29 -5.09 -7.34
C GLY A 364 -3.82 -4.79 -7.06
N ALA A 365 -3.49 -4.58 -5.79
CA ALA A 365 -2.17 -4.11 -5.36
C ALA A 365 -1.04 -5.18 -5.39
N ILE A 366 -1.37 -6.48 -5.50
CA ILE A 366 -0.38 -7.57 -5.61
C ILE A 366 -0.17 -7.93 -7.09
N SER A 367 1.08 -7.94 -7.53
CA SER A 367 1.49 -8.37 -8.88
C SER A 367 2.24 -9.71 -8.91
N ASP A 368 2.99 -10.04 -7.85
CA ASP A 368 3.89 -11.18 -7.83
C ASP A 368 3.30 -12.28 -6.94
N VAL A 369 2.98 -13.44 -7.55
CA VAL A 369 2.41 -14.63 -6.88
C VAL A 369 3.08 -15.91 -7.36
N LEU A 370 3.14 -16.93 -6.49
CA LEU A 370 3.68 -18.25 -6.79
C LEU A 370 3.02 -19.34 -5.93
N LEU A 371 2.70 -20.49 -6.53
CA LEU A 371 2.42 -21.73 -5.80
C LEU A 371 3.69 -22.59 -5.76
N ARG A 372 4.10 -23.03 -4.57
CA ARG A 372 5.31 -23.85 -4.39
C ARG A 372 5.26 -24.64 -3.09
N ASP A 373 5.63 -25.92 -3.11
CA ASP A 373 5.80 -26.79 -1.93
C ASP A 373 4.59 -26.85 -0.96
N GLY A 374 3.37 -26.75 -1.49
CA GLY A 374 2.14 -26.70 -0.68
C GLY A 374 1.84 -25.33 -0.06
N THR A 375 2.53 -24.28 -0.51
CA THR A 375 2.35 -22.89 -0.05
C THR A 375 1.92 -21.96 -1.18
N LEU A 376 1.09 -20.98 -0.83
CA LEU A 376 0.86 -19.76 -1.60
C LEU A 376 1.88 -18.72 -1.16
N ARG A 377 2.59 -18.12 -2.10
CA ARG A 377 3.61 -17.09 -1.85
C ARG A 377 3.30 -15.85 -2.67
N PHE A 378 3.43 -14.68 -2.06
CA PHE A 378 3.23 -13.40 -2.75
C PHE A 378 4.03 -12.27 -2.10
N SER A 379 4.17 -11.15 -2.81
CA SER A 379 4.81 -9.95 -2.26
C SER A 379 3.88 -8.74 -2.31
N THR A 380 3.93 -7.91 -1.27
CA THR A 380 3.12 -6.69 -1.17
C THR A 380 3.89 -5.47 -1.68
N PRO A 381 3.22 -4.46 -2.25
CA PRO A 381 3.85 -3.22 -2.69
C PRO A 381 4.35 -2.36 -1.52
N GLY A 382 5.01 -1.24 -1.82
CA GLY A 382 5.42 -0.25 -0.81
C GLY A 382 4.22 0.42 -0.14
N ASP A 383 4.46 1.10 0.99
CA ASP A 383 3.41 1.84 1.68
C ASP A 383 3.14 3.16 0.95
N THR A 384 1.87 3.39 0.65
CA THR A 384 1.35 4.62 0.03
C THR A 384 0.73 5.56 1.06
N GLY A 385 0.74 5.16 2.34
CA GLY A 385 0.10 5.89 3.43
C GLY A 385 -1.41 5.71 3.51
N VAL A 386 -1.96 4.77 2.74
CA VAL A 386 -3.37 4.35 2.76
C VAL A 386 -3.43 2.83 2.63
N ASP A 387 -4.50 2.25 3.17
CA ASP A 387 -4.78 0.82 3.02
C ASP A 387 -4.95 0.45 1.54
N GLN A 388 -4.31 -0.64 1.15
CA GLN A 388 -4.31 -1.16 -0.22
C GLN A 388 -5.00 -2.53 -0.24
N HIS A 389 -5.69 -2.84 -1.34
CA HIS A 389 -6.44 -4.09 -1.48
C HIS A 389 -5.95 -4.90 -2.67
N ALA A 390 -5.95 -6.22 -2.52
CA ALA A 390 -5.64 -7.16 -3.56
C ALA A 390 -6.49 -8.43 -3.42
N GLN A 391 -6.61 -9.19 -4.50
CA GLN A 391 -7.35 -10.46 -4.50
C GLN A 391 -6.46 -11.56 -5.09
N LEU A 392 -6.52 -12.76 -4.50
CA LEU A 392 -5.80 -13.95 -4.94
C LEU A 392 -6.79 -15.01 -5.39
N PHE A 393 -6.63 -15.50 -6.61
CA PHE A 393 -7.50 -16.48 -7.25
C PHE A 393 -6.74 -17.80 -7.34
N ILE A 394 -7.18 -18.82 -6.61
CA ILE A 394 -6.49 -20.12 -6.53
C ILE A 394 -7.38 -21.18 -7.18
N SER A 395 -6.89 -21.79 -8.26
CA SER A 395 -7.65 -22.79 -9.03
C SER A 395 -7.28 -24.21 -8.62
N LYS A 396 -8.28 -25.09 -8.49
CA LYS A 396 -8.10 -26.53 -8.30
C LYS A 396 -9.22 -27.32 -8.97
N GLY A 397 -8.87 -28.20 -9.92
CA GLY A 397 -9.84 -29.09 -10.57
C GLY A 397 -10.99 -28.38 -11.30
N GLY A 398 -10.76 -27.15 -11.77
CA GLY A 398 -11.78 -26.31 -12.42
C GLY A 398 -12.62 -25.45 -11.47
N ALA A 399 -12.48 -25.58 -10.15
CA ALA A 399 -13.03 -24.64 -9.17
C ALA A 399 -12.01 -23.54 -8.84
N VAL A 400 -12.48 -22.32 -8.60
CA VAL A 400 -11.66 -21.16 -8.20
C VAL A 400 -12.08 -20.70 -6.81
N SER A 401 -11.13 -20.64 -5.88
CA SER A 401 -11.29 -19.99 -4.57
C SER A 401 -10.71 -18.59 -4.61
N VAL A 402 -11.46 -17.60 -4.11
CA VAL A 402 -11.05 -16.19 -4.09
C VAL A 402 -10.72 -15.77 -2.67
N PHE A 403 -9.57 -15.11 -2.49
CA PHE A 403 -9.10 -14.63 -1.21
C PHE A 403 -8.84 -13.12 -1.25
N ASP A 404 -9.46 -12.36 -0.36
CA ASP A 404 -9.23 -10.92 -0.23
C ASP A 404 -8.05 -10.65 0.71
N VAL A 405 -7.16 -9.75 0.29
CA VAL A 405 -5.98 -9.33 1.04
C VAL A 405 -6.07 -7.84 1.30
N LEU A 406 -6.26 -7.46 2.57
CA LEU A 406 -6.01 -6.10 3.06
C LEU A 406 -4.51 -5.95 3.32
N ILE A 407 -3.85 -5.06 2.59
CA ILE A 407 -2.50 -4.57 2.84
C ILE A 407 -2.65 -3.29 3.67
N GLN A 408 -2.56 -3.43 4.99
CA GLN A 408 -2.77 -2.33 5.93
C GLN A 408 -1.57 -1.38 5.92
N THR A 409 -1.80 -0.06 5.90
CA THR A 409 -0.71 0.94 6.00
C THR A 409 -0.07 0.92 7.39
N GLU A 410 1.26 1.09 7.45
CA GLU A 410 2.00 1.24 8.71
C GLU A 410 2.40 2.71 8.97
N LEU A 411 2.24 3.60 7.98
CA LEU A 411 2.43 5.05 8.10
C LEU A 411 1.23 5.81 7.49
N PRO A 412 0.05 5.81 8.15
CA PRO A 412 -1.15 6.45 7.62
C PRO A 412 -0.95 7.94 7.36
N THR A 413 -1.43 8.38 6.20
CA THR A 413 -1.34 9.79 5.75
C THR A 413 -2.62 10.58 5.98
N ALA A 414 -3.71 9.91 6.32
CA ALA A 414 -5.00 10.53 6.57
C ALA A 414 -4.91 11.56 7.70
N VAL A 415 -5.57 12.71 7.53
CA VAL A 415 -5.74 13.68 8.60
C VAL A 415 -6.76 13.13 9.59
N GLU A 416 -6.34 12.96 10.83
CA GLU A 416 -7.21 12.58 11.94
C GLU A 416 -7.85 13.83 12.54
N THR A 417 -9.14 13.76 12.84
CA THR A 417 -9.89 14.85 13.50
C THR A 417 -10.21 14.40 14.92
N TYR A 418 -9.86 15.21 15.91
CA TYR A 418 -10.20 14.96 17.31
C TYR A 418 -11.67 15.35 17.54
N VAL A 419 -12.48 14.44 18.10
CA VAL A 419 -13.94 14.60 18.25
C VAL A 419 -14.40 13.95 19.56
N GLU A 420 -14.30 14.71 20.63
CA GLU A 420 -14.76 14.28 21.96
C GLU A 420 -16.26 14.52 22.13
N PRO A 421 -17.01 13.65 22.84
CA PRO A 421 -18.39 13.93 23.23
C PRO A 421 -18.49 15.14 24.13
N LEU A 422 -19.65 15.79 24.08
CA LEU A 422 -20.05 16.72 25.12
C LEU A 422 -20.37 15.92 26.39
N ASP A 423 -20.33 16.59 27.56
CA ASP A 423 -20.57 15.98 28.88
C ASP A 423 -21.95 15.28 29.03
N ASP A 424 -22.89 15.48 28.09
CA ASP A 424 -24.20 14.80 28.02
C ASP A 424 -24.20 13.52 27.16
N GLY A 425 -23.04 13.13 26.63
CA GLY A 425 -22.84 11.98 25.73
C GLY A 425 -23.19 12.26 24.26
N SER A 426 -23.69 13.45 23.92
CA SER A 426 -23.92 13.84 22.53
C SER A 426 -22.60 14.16 21.81
N LEU A 427 -22.60 14.09 20.48
CA LEU A 427 -21.44 14.48 19.68
C LEU A 427 -21.54 15.96 19.28
N PRO A 428 -20.43 16.71 19.26
CA PRO A 428 -20.41 18.04 18.68
C PRO A 428 -20.75 17.98 17.17
N PRO A 429 -21.16 19.10 16.55
CA PRO A 429 -21.38 19.17 15.11
C PRO A 429 -20.18 18.65 14.33
N THR A 430 -20.42 17.95 13.22
CA THR A 430 -19.36 17.38 12.37
C THR A 430 -18.35 18.47 11.99
N PRO A 431 -17.06 18.32 12.33
CA PRO A 431 -16.07 19.35 12.04
C PRO A 431 -15.87 19.54 10.52
N PRO A 432 -15.45 20.74 10.07
CA PRO A 432 -15.12 20.97 8.66
C PRO A 432 -13.95 20.08 8.21
N GLN A 433 -13.82 19.84 6.91
CA GLN A 433 -12.66 19.08 6.41
C GLN A 433 -11.42 19.98 6.35
N LEU A 434 -10.31 19.55 6.94
CA LEU A 434 -9.02 20.23 6.76
C LEU A 434 -8.44 19.90 5.38
N ALA A 435 -8.28 20.92 4.54
CA ALA A 435 -7.48 20.85 3.33
C ALA A 435 -6.04 21.29 3.63
N ILE A 436 -5.06 20.49 3.20
CA ILE A 436 -3.62 20.78 3.32
C ILE A 436 -2.99 20.76 1.93
N THR A 437 -2.16 21.74 1.60
CA THR A 437 -1.41 21.82 0.34
C THR A 437 0.06 22.14 0.58
N GLY A 438 0.98 21.50 -0.15
CA GLY A 438 2.43 21.66 0.01
C GLY A 438 3.15 20.48 0.66
N LEU A 439 2.40 19.44 1.07
CA LEU A 439 2.97 18.14 1.43
C LEU A 439 3.32 17.36 0.15
N GLY A 440 4.48 16.70 0.17
CA GLY A 440 4.86 15.68 -0.82
C GLY A 440 4.28 14.31 -0.46
N ALA A 441 4.61 13.30 -1.27
CA ALA A 441 4.17 11.92 -1.07
C ALA A 441 4.45 11.42 0.36
N ASN A 442 3.55 10.61 0.90
CA ASN A 442 3.57 10.08 2.27
C ASN A 442 3.77 11.19 3.34
N ASN A 443 3.06 12.31 3.18
CA ASN A 443 3.13 13.50 4.04
C ASN A 443 4.57 14.05 4.23
N THR A 444 5.43 13.97 3.21
CA THR A 444 6.80 14.47 3.30
C THR A 444 6.83 16.00 3.22
N LEU A 445 7.37 16.67 4.24
CA LEU A 445 7.53 18.13 4.30
C LEU A 445 8.47 18.64 3.18
N GLN A 446 8.01 19.61 2.40
CA GLN A 446 8.77 20.23 1.30
C GLN A 446 9.20 21.67 1.64
N ALA A 447 10.16 22.21 0.89
CA ALA A 447 10.68 23.57 1.10
C ALA A 447 9.80 24.67 0.46
N ASP A 448 8.88 24.33 -0.44
CA ASP A 448 8.15 25.28 -1.29
C ASP A 448 7.00 26.01 -0.57
N GLY A 449 6.72 25.61 0.68
CA GLY A 449 5.67 26.18 1.53
C GLY A 449 4.59 25.16 1.90
N LEU A 450 3.71 25.56 2.82
CA LEU A 450 2.64 24.73 3.35
C LEU A 450 1.42 25.62 3.62
N ALA A 451 0.21 25.14 3.30
CA ALA A 451 -1.02 25.86 3.61
C ALA A 451 -2.12 24.96 4.15
N PHE A 452 -2.97 25.54 4.99
CA PHE A 452 -4.07 24.90 5.70
C PHE A 452 -5.37 25.69 5.48
N ARG A 453 -6.48 25.02 5.25
CA ARG A 453 -7.81 25.66 5.11
C ARG A 453 -8.93 24.76 5.62
N LEU A 454 -9.87 25.34 6.36
CA LEU A 454 -11.10 24.66 6.77
C LEU A 454 -12.13 24.73 5.63
N SER A 455 -12.34 23.61 4.95
CA SER A 455 -13.24 23.52 3.79
C SER A 455 -14.71 23.57 4.24
N GLY A 456 -15.50 24.44 3.61
CA GLY A 456 -16.92 24.63 3.94
C GLY A 456 -17.19 25.41 5.24
N ALA A 457 -16.16 25.81 5.99
CA ALA A 457 -16.32 26.63 7.19
C ALA A 457 -16.72 28.08 6.84
N PRO A 458 -17.53 28.75 7.68
CA PRO A 458 -17.82 30.18 7.52
C PRO A 458 -16.57 31.03 7.76
N ALA A 459 -16.59 32.28 7.28
CA ALA A 459 -15.53 33.24 7.57
C ALA A 459 -15.49 33.55 9.08
N MET A 460 -14.35 33.30 9.72
CA MET A 460 -14.14 33.44 11.17
C MET A 460 -12.79 34.12 11.45
N ALA A 461 -12.73 34.90 12.54
CA ALA A 461 -11.48 35.45 13.04
C ALA A 461 -10.69 34.37 13.79
N LEU A 462 -9.78 33.69 13.09
CA LEU A 462 -8.98 32.57 13.62
C LEU A 462 -7.55 32.97 14.05
N GLN A 463 -7.11 34.19 13.73
CA GLN A 463 -5.71 34.63 13.81
C GLN A 463 -5.09 34.55 15.21
N ASN A 464 -5.84 34.96 16.24
CA ASN A 464 -5.28 35.23 17.57
C ASN A 464 -5.06 33.95 18.38
N ASP A 465 -6.00 33.01 18.32
CA ASP A 465 -6.07 31.89 19.26
C ASP A 465 -5.73 30.53 18.65
N SER A 466 -5.82 30.40 17.32
CA SER A 466 -5.36 29.20 16.62
C SER A 466 -3.86 28.99 16.82
N ASP A 467 -3.44 27.73 16.86
CA ASP A 467 -2.07 27.31 17.14
C ASP A 467 -1.80 25.95 16.46
N GLY A 468 -0.55 25.57 16.41
CA GLY A 468 -0.16 24.26 15.93
C GLY A 468 1.29 23.97 16.27
N PHE A 469 1.68 22.71 16.29
CA PHE A 469 3.06 22.32 16.56
C PHE A 469 3.47 21.06 15.81
N LEU A 470 4.78 20.92 15.64
CA LEU A 470 5.45 19.69 15.23
C LEU A 470 6.25 19.15 16.41
N ALA A 471 6.16 17.85 16.69
CA ALA A 471 6.99 17.17 17.67
C ALA A 471 7.55 15.87 17.09
N ALA A 472 8.81 15.57 17.37
CA ALA A 472 9.31 14.19 17.27
C ALA A 472 8.88 13.41 18.53
N PRO A 473 8.79 12.07 18.49
CA PRO A 473 8.52 11.27 19.69
C PRO A 473 9.51 11.59 20.83
N GLY A 474 8.99 12.05 21.97
CA GLY A 474 9.79 12.49 23.14
C GLY A 474 10.59 13.79 22.95
N GLY A 475 10.46 14.46 21.80
CA GLY A 475 11.15 15.71 21.48
C GLY A 475 10.40 16.98 21.94
N PRO A 476 11.06 18.16 21.90
CA PRO A 476 10.40 19.43 22.13
C PRO A 476 9.39 19.74 21.02
N ALA A 477 8.25 20.31 21.39
CA ALA A 477 7.26 20.80 20.43
C ALA A 477 7.71 22.15 19.83
N ILE A 478 7.76 22.22 18.49
CA ILE A 478 8.07 23.42 17.73
C ILE A 478 6.75 24.02 17.23
N SER A 479 6.35 25.17 17.76
CA SER A 479 5.11 25.84 17.33
C SER A 479 5.21 26.33 15.89
N LEU A 480 4.14 26.12 15.12
CA LEU A 480 3.93 26.63 13.77
C LEU A 480 3.48 28.10 13.77
N LYS A 481 3.02 28.63 14.91
CA LYS A 481 2.40 29.96 15.02
C LYS A 481 3.33 31.12 14.67
N SER A 482 4.64 30.94 14.86
CA SER A 482 5.67 31.90 14.43
C SER A 482 6.05 31.83 12.95
N TYR A 483 5.59 30.81 12.22
CA TYR A 483 5.95 30.55 10.82
C TYR A 483 4.81 30.80 9.84
N TRP A 484 3.55 30.78 10.31
CA TRP A 484 2.38 30.97 9.45
C TRP A 484 1.84 32.41 9.43
N VAL A 485 1.07 32.71 8.39
CA VAL A 485 0.27 33.93 8.24
C VAL A 485 -1.19 33.54 8.01
N PHE A 486 -2.11 34.18 8.72
CA PHE A 486 -3.56 34.01 8.51
C PHE A 486 -4.08 34.98 7.44
N HIS A 487 -4.89 34.47 6.52
CA HIS A 487 -5.51 35.21 5.42
C HIS A 487 -7.04 35.27 5.64
N PRO A 488 -7.58 36.41 6.11
CA PRO A 488 -8.98 36.51 6.54
C PRO A 488 -9.99 36.47 5.38
N ASP A 489 -9.55 36.75 4.16
CA ASP A 489 -10.32 36.68 2.92
C ASP A 489 -10.60 35.23 2.46
N THR A 490 -9.65 34.33 2.69
CA THR A 490 -9.74 32.91 2.30
C THR A 490 -9.99 31.96 3.48
N GLY A 491 -9.84 32.44 4.72
CA GLY A 491 -9.91 31.64 5.94
C GLY A 491 -8.77 30.64 6.05
N SER A 492 -7.61 30.95 5.48
CA SER A 492 -6.48 30.03 5.35
C SER A 492 -5.25 30.47 6.15
N PHE A 493 -4.36 29.52 6.44
CA PHE A 493 -3.06 29.76 7.05
C PHE A 493 -1.97 29.30 6.09
N THR A 494 -0.92 30.10 5.88
CA THR A 494 0.20 29.75 4.99
C THR A 494 1.55 29.92 5.68
N ILE A 495 2.42 28.92 5.56
CA ILE A 495 3.86 29.02 5.81
C ILE A 495 4.54 29.20 4.45
N GLY A 496 5.10 30.38 4.18
CA GLY A 496 5.81 30.65 2.92
C GLY A 496 7.16 29.94 2.84
N ALA A 497 7.68 29.72 1.63
CA ALA A 497 8.91 28.93 1.39
C ALA A 497 10.11 29.31 2.29
N THR A 498 10.37 30.61 2.52
CA THR A 498 11.45 31.06 3.43
C THR A 498 11.22 30.64 4.88
N ALA A 499 9.99 30.76 5.39
CA ALA A 499 9.63 30.31 6.73
C ALA A 499 9.67 28.77 6.82
N MET A 500 9.31 28.08 5.73
CA MET A 500 9.38 26.62 5.65
C MET A 500 10.84 26.11 5.66
N GLN A 501 11.76 26.80 4.98
CA GLN A 501 13.20 26.50 5.05
C GLN A 501 13.76 26.71 6.46
N GLN A 502 13.35 27.78 7.16
CA GLN A 502 13.72 28.03 8.56
C GLN A 502 13.18 26.94 9.50
N LEU A 503 11.92 26.53 9.32
CA LEU A 503 11.29 25.45 10.07
C LEU A 503 11.99 24.10 9.83
N LEU A 504 12.25 23.75 8.56
CA LEU A 504 12.99 22.55 8.19
C LEU A 504 14.42 22.53 8.74
N ALA A 505 15.07 23.69 8.92
CA ALA A 505 16.41 23.77 9.50
C ALA A 505 16.44 23.43 11.01
N VAL A 506 15.35 23.65 11.75
CA VAL A 506 15.28 23.37 13.20
C VAL A 506 14.65 22.01 13.55
N LEU A 507 13.90 21.40 12.62
CA LEU A 507 13.30 20.08 12.81
C LEU A 507 14.33 18.94 12.71
N PRO A 508 14.24 17.87 13.53
CA PRO A 508 15.01 16.65 13.29
C PRO A 508 14.48 15.90 12.06
N SER A 509 15.36 15.18 11.34
CA SER A 509 14.93 14.24 10.29
C SER A 509 14.31 12.99 10.93
N GLY A 510 13.16 12.54 10.43
CA GLY A 510 12.34 11.50 11.06
C GLY A 510 10.86 11.63 10.72
N ALA A 511 10.04 10.77 11.33
CA ALA A 511 8.61 10.99 11.45
C ALA A 511 8.32 12.01 12.58
N LEU A 512 7.30 12.84 12.39
CA LEU A 512 6.92 13.93 13.27
C LEU A 512 5.39 13.96 13.39
N ASP A 513 4.87 14.24 14.57
CA ASP A 513 3.44 14.47 14.78
C ASP A 513 3.13 15.95 14.59
N MET A 514 2.28 16.27 13.61
CA MET A 514 1.71 17.60 13.38
C MET A 514 0.36 17.69 14.06
N ASN A 515 0.23 18.63 15.01
CA ASN A 515 -1.02 18.93 15.70
C ASN A 515 -1.45 20.36 15.34
N LEU A 516 -2.74 20.55 15.04
CA LEU A 516 -3.32 21.81 14.58
C LEU A 516 -4.60 22.09 15.34
N ASN A 517 -4.73 23.28 15.93
CA ASN A 517 -5.90 23.70 16.70
C ASN A 517 -6.41 25.04 16.15
N PHE A 518 -7.63 25.07 15.59
CA PHE A 518 -8.24 26.25 15.02
C PHE A 518 -9.36 26.75 15.93
N VAL A 519 -9.31 28.02 16.33
CA VAL A 519 -10.16 28.59 17.38
C VAL A 519 -10.63 29.98 16.96
N SER A 520 -11.93 30.26 17.08
CA SER A 520 -12.48 31.60 16.85
C SER A 520 -12.19 32.54 18.01
N GLU A 521 -11.98 33.82 17.71
CA GLU A 521 -11.73 34.86 18.71
C GLU A 521 -12.83 34.94 19.78
N ASP A 522 -14.10 34.73 19.41
CA ASP A 522 -15.23 34.73 20.35
C ASP A 522 -15.30 33.49 21.26
N GLY A 523 -14.54 32.44 20.96
CA GLY A 523 -14.47 31.17 21.68
C GLY A 523 -15.55 30.14 21.31
N GLU A 524 -16.50 30.46 20.44
CA GLU A 524 -17.64 29.57 20.17
C GLU A 524 -17.30 28.42 19.21
N PHE A 525 -16.29 28.59 18.34
CA PHE A 525 -15.78 27.55 17.45
C PHE A 525 -14.36 27.10 17.87
N ALA A 526 -14.17 25.79 17.97
CA ALA A 526 -12.88 25.15 18.17
C ALA A 526 -12.83 23.79 17.44
N VAL A 527 -11.70 23.44 16.84
CA VAL A 527 -11.46 22.12 16.23
C VAL A 527 -9.98 21.77 16.28
N SER A 528 -9.66 20.48 16.49
CA SER A 528 -8.28 19.97 16.48
C SER A 528 -8.09 18.85 15.46
N TYR A 529 -6.94 18.86 14.79
CA TYR A 529 -6.51 17.82 13.83
C TYR A 529 -5.10 17.34 14.17
N ALA A 530 -4.83 16.07 13.85
CA ALA A 530 -3.51 15.47 13.91
C ALA A 530 -3.17 14.76 12.60
N LEU A 531 -1.89 14.71 12.24
CA LEU A 531 -1.35 13.85 11.20
C LEU A 531 0.14 13.60 11.42
N SER A 532 0.62 12.41 11.04
CA SER A 532 2.05 12.17 10.93
C SER A 532 2.60 12.79 9.63
N VAL A 533 3.75 13.45 9.72
CA VAL A 533 4.50 14.02 8.61
C VAL A 533 5.95 13.57 8.64
N ILE A 534 6.61 13.54 7.48
CA ILE A 534 7.98 13.05 7.35
C ILE A 534 8.92 14.20 7.00
N LYS A 535 10.01 14.36 7.76
CA LYS A 535 11.19 15.11 7.29
C LYS A 535 12.28 14.13 6.90
N SER A 536 12.64 14.09 5.62
CA SER A 536 13.81 13.36 5.12
C SER A 536 14.62 14.18 4.13
N ASN A 537 15.94 13.96 4.15
CA ASN A 537 16.90 14.44 3.18
C ASN A 537 17.90 13.31 2.80
N THR A 538 17.57 12.05 3.09
CA THR A 538 18.48 10.90 2.95
C THR A 538 18.11 10.04 1.74
N VAL A 539 19.13 9.68 0.98
CA VAL A 539 19.05 8.74 -0.14
C VAL A 539 19.80 7.45 0.22
N LEU A 540 19.17 6.30 0.00
CA LEU A 540 19.83 4.99 0.07
C LEU A 540 20.09 4.47 -1.35
N LEU A 541 21.36 4.25 -1.65
CA LEU A 541 21.88 3.71 -2.92
C LEU A 541 22.32 2.26 -2.70
N GLY A 542 21.77 1.34 -3.49
CA GLY A 542 22.03 -0.09 -3.36
C GLY A 542 22.66 -0.71 -4.60
N GLN A 543 23.51 -1.72 -4.40
CA GLN A 543 24.15 -2.47 -5.47
C GLN A 543 24.18 -3.97 -5.16
N MET A 544 23.56 -4.77 -6.03
CA MET A 544 23.65 -6.22 -6.02
C MET A 544 25.00 -6.68 -6.59
N ARG A 545 25.65 -7.60 -5.86
CA ARG A 545 26.98 -8.15 -6.12
C ARG A 545 26.92 -9.67 -6.21
N THR A 546 27.82 -10.24 -6.98
CA THR A 546 28.13 -11.68 -6.97
C THR A 546 29.13 -11.99 -5.84
N PRO A 547 29.32 -13.27 -5.43
CA PRO A 547 30.33 -13.62 -4.43
C PRO A 547 31.77 -13.30 -4.88
N ALA A 548 31.99 -13.12 -6.18
CA ALA A 548 33.26 -12.68 -6.76
C ALA A 548 33.43 -11.14 -6.82
N GLY A 549 32.48 -10.35 -6.29
CA GLY A 549 32.51 -8.88 -6.23
C GLY A 549 32.02 -8.14 -7.49
N GLY A 550 31.84 -8.84 -8.62
CA GLY A 550 31.22 -8.28 -9.83
C GLY A 550 29.72 -8.01 -9.66
N ASN A 551 29.11 -7.18 -10.52
CA ASN A 551 27.69 -6.84 -10.43
C ASN A 551 26.77 -8.04 -10.76
N ALA A 552 25.68 -8.20 -10.00
CA ALA A 552 24.68 -9.25 -10.25
C ALA A 552 23.57 -8.77 -11.23
N ALA A 553 23.97 -8.47 -12.47
CA ALA A 553 23.11 -7.88 -13.50
C ALA A 553 21.89 -8.76 -13.91
N GLY A 554 21.93 -10.07 -13.65
CA GLY A 554 20.83 -11.01 -13.93
C GLY A 554 19.57 -10.82 -13.07
N LEU A 555 19.57 -9.84 -12.16
CA LEU A 555 18.44 -9.51 -11.27
C LEU A 555 17.61 -8.32 -11.77
N ALA A 556 17.88 -7.80 -12.97
CA ALA A 556 17.13 -6.69 -13.56
C ALA A 556 15.61 -6.94 -13.53
N GLY A 557 14.83 -5.95 -13.07
CA GLY A 557 13.38 -6.04 -12.91
C GLY A 557 12.90 -6.75 -11.64
N LYS A 558 13.77 -7.44 -10.88
CA LYS A 558 13.45 -7.88 -9.51
C LYS A 558 13.34 -6.67 -8.57
N LYS A 559 12.74 -6.87 -7.40
CA LYS A 559 12.45 -5.81 -6.43
C LYS A 559 13.26 -6.01 -5.14
N ILE A 560 13.72 -4.93 -4.53
CA ILE A 560 14.17 -4.90 -3.13
C ILE A 560 13.04 -4.32 -2.29
N LEU A 561 12.72 -5.00 -1.19
CA LEU A 561 11.77 -4.58 -0.17
C LEU A 561 12.56 -3.93 0.97
N LEU A 562 12.15 -2.74 1.40
CA LEU A 562 12.72 -2.00 2.52
C LEU A 562 11.69 -1.95 3.65
N THR A 563 12.09 -2.35 4.84
CA THR A 563 11.26 -2.41 6.05
C THR A 563 11.99 -1.76 7.22
N GLY A 564 11.48 -0.63 7.75
CA GLY A 564 12.01 0.01 8.95
C GLY A 564 11.50 -0.64 10.24
N TYR A 565 12.38 -0.82 11.23
CA TYR A 565 12.04 -1.47 12.51
C TYR A 565 11.43 -0.52 13.56
N ASN A 566 11.79 0.77 13.55
CA ASN A 566 11.27 1.77 14.51
C ASN A 566 10.40 2.85 13.83
N SER A 567 10.76 3.21 12.60
CA SER A 567 10.09 4.24 11.82
C SER A 567 8.86 3.73 11.06
N HIS A 568 8.66 2.40 11.05
CA HIS A 568 7.63 1.70 10.28
C HIS A 568 7.64 1.96 8.76
N GLN A 569 8.63 2.69 8.23
CA GLN A 569 8.68 3.04 6.82
C GLN A 569 8.88 1.79 5.93
N ARG A 570 7.92 1.52 5.05
CA ARG A 570 7.97 0.41 4.08
C ARG A 570 8.05 0.94 2.66
N ARG A 571 9.09 0.57 1.90
CA ARG A 571 9.26 0.99 0.49
C ARG A 571 9.66 -0.19 -0.39
N VAL A 572 9.46 -0.04 -1.70
CA VAL A 572 9.91 -1.03 -2.71
C VAL A 572 10.66 -0.32 -3.82
N ALA A 573 11.80 -0.87 -4.24
CA ALA A 573 12.61 -0.37 -5.34
C ALA A 573 12.85 -1.47 -6.38
N VAL A 574 12.89 -1.12 -7.66
CA VAL A 574 13.23 -2.05 -8.75
C VAL A 574 14.74 -2.04 -8.97
N ILE A 575 15.31 -3.21 -9.24
CA ILE A 575 16.73 -3.40 -9.58
C ILE A 575 16.92 -3.16 -11.08
N ASP A 576 17.88 -2.31 -11.43
CA ASP A 576 18.18 -1.98 -12.83
C ASP A 576 19.07 -3.02 -13.53
N ALA A 577 19.35 -2.79 -14.82
CA ALA A 577 20.19 -3.68 -15.63
C ALA A 577 21.66 -3.77 -15.17
N THR A 578 22.12 -2.88 -14.30
CA THR A 578 23.46 -2.90 -13.70
C THR A 578 23.48 -3.59 -12.32
N GLY A 579 22.30 -3.99 -11.81
CA GLY A 579 22.12 -4.52 -10.46
C GLY A 579 21.98 -3.45 -9.39
N ALA A 580 21.81 -2.17 -9.74
CA ALA A 580 21.64 -1.08 -8.78
C ALA A 580 20.16 -0.84 -8.42
N PHE A 581 19.91 -0.28 -7.24
CA PHE A 581 18.58 0.13 -6.77
C PHE A 581 18.68 1.39 -5.91
N ARG A 582 17.55 2.09 -5.71
CA ARG A 582 17.51 3.38 -5.00
C ARG A 582 16.25 3.52 -4.15
N PHE A 583 16.39 4.08 -2.95
CA PHE A 583 15.30 4.60 -2.15
C PHE A 583 15.54 6.07 -1.81
N ASP A 584 14.56 6.92 -2.12
CA ASP A 584 14.55 8.33 -1.75
C ASP A 584 13.68 8.56 -0.51
N GLY A 585 14.00 9.58 0.28
CA GLY A 585 13.20 9.97 1.44
C GLY A 585 13.27 8.98 2.61
N VAL A 586 14.40 8.29 2.77
CA VAL A 586 14.63 7.35 3.88
C VAL A 586 14.85 8.16 5.17
N ILE A 587 14.35 7.68 6.31
CA ILE A 587 14.50 8.37 7.61
C ILE A 587 15.42 7.58 8.57
N PRO A 588 15.96 8.20 9.63
CA PRO A 588 16.83 7.51 10.57
C PRO A 588 16.12 6.31 11.23
N ASP A 589 16.66 5.11 11.00
CA ASP A 589 16.15 3.83 11.51
C ASP A 589 17.18 2.71 11.24
N THR A 590 16.95 1.52 11.79
CA THR A 590 17.49 0.27 11.24
C THR A 590 16.47 -0.31 10.26
N TYR A 591 16.92 -0.67 9.06
CA TYR A 591 16.10 -1.28 8.02
C TYR A 591 16.50 -2.72 7.75
N GLN A 592 15.52 -3.57 7.47
CA GLN A 592 15.71 -4.80 6.72
C GLN A 592 15.56 -4.51 5.22
N LEU A 593 16.53 -4.98 4.43
CA LEU A 593 16.50 -4.99 2.97
C LEU A 593 16.43 -6.44 2.48
N THR A 594 15.34 -6.80 1.82
CA THR A 594 15.07 -8.18 1.38
C THR A 594 14.85 -8.22 -0.13
N LEU A 595 15.53 -9.15 -0.81
CA LEU A 595 15.26 -9.43 -2.22
C LEU A 595 13.89 -10.11 -2.36
N ASN A 596 13.04 -9.57 -3.23
CA ASN A 596 11.77 -10.20 -3.59
C ASN A 596 12.00 -11.41 -4.51
N ASP A 597 12.31 -12.55 -3.91
CA ASP A 597 12.33 -13.85 -4.56
C ASP A 597 11.28 -14.77 -3.90
N LEU A 598 10.21 -15.09 -4.63
CA LEU A 598 9.17 -16.00 -4.15
C LEU A 598 9.59 -17.48 -4.21
N GLU A 599 10.60 -17.84 -5.00
CA GLU A 599 11.13 -19.21 -5.01
C GLU A 599 11.92 -19.50 -3.73
N HIS A 600 12.72 -18.53 -3.28
CA HIS A 600 13.59 -18.62 -2.09
C HIS A 600 13.32 -17.45 -1.12
N PRO A 601 12.11 -17.39 -0.53
CA PRO A 601 11.67 -16.24 0.26
C PRO A 601 12.62 -15.95 1.42
N ASN A 602 12.96 -14.67 1.58
CA ASN A 602 13.80 -14.14 2.66
C ASN A 602 15.24 -14.69 2.71
N VAL A 603 15.72 -15.44 1.71
CA VAL A 603 17.08 -16.01 1.74
C VAL A 603 18.17 -14.96 1.48
N VAL A 604 17.88 -13.94 0.68
CA VAL A 604 18.76 -12.76 0.51
C VAL A 604 18.15 -11.59 1.26
N SER A 605 18.60 -11.43 2.51
CA SER A 605 18.11 -10.43 3.45
C SER A 605 19.29 -9.86 4.23
N ILE A 606 19.44 -8.54 4.25
CA ILE A 606 20.54 -7.84 4.95
C ILE A 606 20.02 -6.60 5.68
N SER A 607 20.80 -6.11 6.63
CA SER A 607 20.41 -4.99 7.48
C SER A 607 21.13 -3.70 7.09
N ALA A 608 20.43 -2.57 7.11
CA ALA A 608 20.98 -1.26 6.83
C ALA A 608 20.55 -0.24 7.88
N ALA A 609 21.48 0.21 8.71
CA ALA A 609 21.26 1.35 9.60
C ALA A 609 21.38 2.67 8.84
N VAL A 610 20.47 3.60 9.12
CA VAL A 610 20.50 4.99 8.67
C VAL A 610 20.60 5.85 9.92
N PHE A 611 21.77 6.46 10.14
CA PHE A 611 22.01 7.27 11.33
C PHE A 611 21.43 8.69 11.20
N PRO A 612 21.09 9.36 12.31
CA PRO A 612 20.70 10.76 12.30
C PRO A 612 21.75 11.64 11.62
N GLY A 613 21.31 12.44 10.64
CA GLY A 613 22.17 13.36 9.88
C GLY A 613 22.77 12.78 8.59
N SER A 614 22.64 11.49 8.31
CA SER A 614 23.07 10.91 7.02
C SER A 614 22.30 11.53 5.85
N THR A 615 23.00 11.91 4.78
CA THR A 615 22.38 12.33 3.51
C THR A 615 22.49 11.23 2.44
N THR A 616 23.54 10.40 2.51
CA THR A 616 23.80 9.33 1.54
C THR A 616 24.22 8.04 2.24
N VAL A 617 23.44 6.99 2.04
CA VAL A 617 23.71 5.64 2.56
C VAL A 617 23.95 4.71 1.38
N ASN A 618 25.07 3.99 1.38
CA ASN A 618 25.45 3.05 0.34
C ASN A 618 25.39 1.62 0.87
N VAL A 619 24.76 0.73 0.12
CA VAL A 619 24.53 -0.67 0.50
C VAL A 619 25.06 -1.61 -0.59
N GLY A 620 25.96 -2.52 -0.23
CA GLY A 620 26.30 -3.67 -1.04
C GLY A 620 25.53 -4.91 -0.57
N ILE A 621 24.90 -5.66 -1.48
CA ILE A 621 24.23 -6.94 -1.17
C ILE A 621 24.81 -8.05 -2.05
N VAL A 622 25.30 -9.13 -1.43
CA VAL A 622 25.82 -10.31 -2.15
C VAL A 622 24.68 -11.29 -2.41
N TYR A 623 24.39 -11.53 -3.69
CA TYR A 623 23.51 -12.60 -4.16
C TYR A 623 24.32 -13.90 -4.27
N PRO A 624 24.06 -14.93 -3.44
CA PRO A 624 24.94 -16.10 -3.34
C PRO A 624 24.73 -17.15 -4.43
N PHE A 625 23.62 -17.10 -5.16
CA PHE A 625 23.32 -18.04 -6.23
C PHE A 625 23.99 -17.58 -7.54
N ALA A 626 24.48 -18.55 -8.33
CA ALA A 626 25.01 -18.26 -9.66
C ALA A 626 23.87 -17.91 -10.65
N THR A 627 24.21 -17.67 -11.92
CA THR A 627 23.24 -17.50 -13.02
C THR A 627 22.33 -18.73 -13.26
N ALA A 628 22.59 -19.83 -12.55
CA ALA A 628 21.62 -20.88 -12.25
C ALA A 628 21.63 -21.16 -10.74
N LEU A 629 20.46 -21.51 -10.19
CA LEU A 629 20.11 -21.56 -8.75
C LEU A 629 20.80 -22.68 -7.93
N ALA A 630 22.03 -23.06 -8.25
CA ALA A 630 22.79 -24.01 -7.44
C ALA A 630 23.24 -23.33 -6.12
N PRO A 631 22.86 -23.85 -4.94
CA PRO A 631 23.42 -23.36 -3.68
C PRO A 631 24.93 -23.68 -3.59
N PRO A 632 25.71 -22.90 -2.83
CA PRO A 632 27.14 -23.17 -2.65
C PRO A 632 27.36 -24.54 -1.99
N ALA A 633 28.36 -25.28 -2.47
CA ALA A 633 28.65 -26.66 -2.04
C ALA A 633 29.20 -26.79 -0.59
N ALA A 634 29.37 -25.68 0.14
CA ALA A 634 29.86 -25.66 1.51
C ALA A 634 29.17 -24.55 2.33
N ALA A 635 28.83 -24.87 3.59
CA ALA A 635 28.12 -23.99 4.52
C ALA A 635 29.06 -22.97 5.22
N ASN A 636 29.94 -22.30 4.46
CA ASN A 636 30.87 -21.32 5.02
C ASN A 636 30.17 -19.97 5.25
N THR A 637 30.38 -19.37 6.42
CA THR A 637 29.91 -18.02 6.74
C THR A 637 30.60 -16.97 5.86
N TYR A 638 29.85 -16.01 5.35
CA TYR A 638 30.34 -14.91 4.51
C TYR A 638 29.65 -13.58 4.86
N THR A 639 30.22 -12.45 4.43
CA THR A 639 29.57 -11.14 4.52
C THR A 639 28.58 -10.99 3.37
N ALA A 640 27.28 -11.07 3.68
CA ALA A 640 26.20 -10.95 2.71
C ALA A 640 25.79 -9.49 2.43
N GLY A 641 26.03 -8.58 3.36
CA GLY A 641 25.72 -7.17 3.21
C GLY A 641 26.77 -6.27 3.85
N THR A 642 27.00 -5.09 3.27
CA THR A 642 27.86 -4.05 3.84
C THR A 642 27.19 -2.69 3.66
N VAL A 643 27.24 -1.82 4.69
CA VAL A 643 26.64 -0.49 4.65
C VAL A 643 27.60 0.60 5.10
N THR A 644 27.76 1.63 4.27
CA THR A 644 28.55 2.83 4.55
C THR A 644 27.70 4.09 4.38
N GLN A 645 27.96 5.14 5.17
CA GLN A 645 27.20 6.38 5.12
C GLN A 645 28.04 7.57 5.57
N ASP A 646 27.55 8.78 5.29
CA ASP A 646 28.16 10.06 5.65
C ASP A 646 27.80 10.53 7.08
N GLY A 647 26.66 10.10 7.62
CA GLY A 647 26.29 10.37 9.01
C GLY A 647 27.08 9.52 10.01
N ALA A 648 27.33 10.09 11.19
CA ALA A 648 28.11 9.45 12.23
C ALA A 648 27.32 8.33 12.93
N ALA A 649 27.97 7.19 13.15
CA ALA A 649 27.47 6.17 14.06
C ALA A 649 27.37 6.71 15.51
N PRO A 650 26.52 6.11 16.35
CA PRO A 650 26.62 6.23 17.80
C PRO A 650 28.05 6.06 18.31
N SER A 651 28.41 6.74 19.40
CA SER A 651 29.68 6.47 20.09
C SER A 651 29.74 5.01 20.50
N ALA A 652 30.86 4.32 20.27
CA ALA A 652 31.04 2.93 20.69
C ALA A 652 30.90 2.79 22.23
N ARG A 653 30.38 1.65 22.68
CA ARG A 653 30.24 1.32 24.11
C ARG A 653 31.61 1.16 24.79
N GLY A 654 31.65 1.34 26.11
CA GLY A 654 32.87 1.20 26.89
C GLY A 654 33.28 -0.26 27.05
N GLY A 655 34.59 -0.53 27.09
CA GLY A 655 35.11 -1.90 27.27
C GLY A 655 34.68 -2.58 28.58
N THR A 656 34.30 -1.80 29.60
CA THR A 656 33.73 -2.29 30.87
C THR A 656 32.24 -2.62 30.78
N ASP A 657 31.52 -2.05 29.81
CA ASP A 657 30.10 -2.31 29.60
C ASP A 657 29.89 -3.72 28.99
N ALA A 658 30.91 -4.20 28.26
CA ALA A 658 30.97 -5.57 27.73
C ALA A 658 31.09 -6.65 28.82
N ASP A 659 31.59 -6.30 30.01
CA ASP A 659 31.88 -7.25 31.11
C ASP A 659 30.84 -7.14 32.25
N THR A 660 30.21 -5.96 32.42
CA THR A 660 29.23 -5.70 33.49
C THR A 660 27.78 -6.04 33.14
N GLY A 661 27.46 -6.16 31.84
CA GLY A 661 26.16 -6.65 31.36
C GLY A 661 26.09 -8.17 31.14
N ALA A 662 27.24 -8.85 31.17
CA ALA A 662 27.37 -10.28 30.86
C ALA A 662 26.86 -11.18 32.00
N GLY A 663 25.54 -11.15 32.25
CA GLY A 663 24.84 -12.36 32.65
C GLY A 663 25.05 -13.36 31.52
N ALA A 664 26.06 -14.23 31.69
CA ALA A 664 26.52 -15.13 30.64
C ALA A 664 25.32 -15.77 29.93
N ALA A 665 25.33 -15.75 28.59
CA ALA A 665 24.40 -16.55 27.81
C ALA A 665 24.41 -17.94 28.45
N PRO A 666 23.25 -18.45 28.94
CA PRO A 666 23.23 -19.69 29.70
C PRO A 666 23.96 -20.73 28.87
N PRO A 667 24.96 -21.43 29.45
CA PRO A 667 25.83 -22.31 28.67
C PRO A 667 24.92 -23.20 27.84
N ASP A 668 25.21 -23.28 26.52
CA ASP A 668 24.42 -24.07 25.55
C ASP A 668 23.94 -25.32 26.28
N ALA A 669 22.62 -25.47 26.43
CA ALA A 669 22.08 -26.75 26.84
C ALA A 669 22.63 -27.72 25.82
N THR A 670 23.61 -28.54 26.26
CA THR A 670 24.51 -29.30 25.38
C THR A 670 23.70 -29.87 24.24
N PRO A 671 24.14 -29.71 22.97
CA PRO A 671 23.47 -30.34 21.85
C PRO A 671 23.10 -31.75 22.27
N LEU A 672 21.80 -32.02 22.35
CA LEU A 672 21.35 -33.38 22.54
C LEU A 672 21.66 -34.01 21.19
N ASP A 673 22.86 -34.59 21.09
CA ASP A 673 23.42 -35.25 19.91
C ASP A 673 22.55 -36.46 19.55
N ASP A 674 21.34 -36.17 19.08
CA ASP A 674 20.46 -37.07 18.40
C ASP A 674 21.08 -37.40 17.05
N GLU A 675 21.03 -38.67 16.68
CA GLU A 675 21.58 -39.17 15.43
C GLU A 675 20.98 -38.41 14.23
N GLY A 676 21.79 -37.56 13.60
CA GLY A 676 21.39 -36.74 12.46
C GLY A 676 20.97 -35.29 12.76
N SER A 677 21.18 -34.76 13.98
CA SER A 677 21.05 -33.30 14.21
C SER A 677 22.21 -32.52 13.56
N GLN A 678 21.91 -31.37 12.95
CA GLN A 678 22.90 -30.43 12.42
C GLN A 678 22.53 -28.98 12.75
N THR A 679 23.54 -28.21 13.18
CA THR A 679 23.40 -26.81 13.56
C THR A 679 24.09 -25.86 12.58
N PHE A 680 23.40 -24.79 12.21
CA PHE A 680 23.88 -23.67 11.41
C PHE A 680 23.83 -22.41 12.27
N SER A 681 24.88 -21.57 12.25
CA SER A 681 25.00 -20.42 13.15
C SER A 681 25.68 -19.24 12.47
N ALA A 682 25.11 -18.05 12.60
CA ALA A 682 25.73 -16.79 12.23
C ALA A 682 25.89 -15.90 13.47
N THR A 683 27.12 -15.43 13.70
CA THR A 683 27.46 -14.47 14.74
C THR A 683 27.79 -13.15 14.10
N ALA A 684 27.21 -12.06 14.61
CA ALA A 684 27.51 -10.71 14.14
C ALA A 684 28.98 -10.35 14.43
N ALA A 685 29.59 -9.57 13.52
CA ALA A 685 31.03 -9.32 13.53
C ALA A 685 31.36 -7.83 13.43
N ALA A 686 31.79 -7.34 12.26
CA ALA A 686 31.96 -5.91 12.06
C ALA A 686 30.60 -5.20 12.00
N GLN A 687 30.56 -3.97 12.51
CA GLN A 687 29.44 -3.04 12.43
C GLN A 687 28.95 -2.93 10.99
N ASN A 688 27.63 -2.92 10.81
CA ASN A 688 26.97 -2.73 9.52
C ASN A 688 27.35 -3.76 8.44
N ASN A 689 27.97 -4.89 8.83
CA ASN A 689 28.25 -6.03 7.97
C ASN A 689 27.34 -7.21 8.36
N THR A 690 26.41 -7.58 7.48
CA THR A 690 25.54 -8.74 7.71
C THR A 690 26.32 -10.01 7.45
N MET A 691 26.61 -10.76 8.51
CA MET A 691 27.24 -12.08 8.42
C MET A 691 26.16 -13.13 8.17
N THR A 692 26.35 -14.01 7.20
CA THR A 692 25.37 -15.04 6.80
C THR A 692 26.03 -16.41 6.64
N THR A 693 25.37 -17.45 7.15
CA THR A 693 25.78 -18.85 7.00
C THR A 693 24.69 -19.60 6.23
N PRO A 694 25.00 -20.17 5.05
CA PRO A 694 24.05 -20.99 4.29
C PRO A 694 23.62 -22.23 5.07
N ILE A 695 22.34 -22.57 4.98
CA ILE A 695 21.82 -23.87 5.42
C ILE A 695 21.97 -24.85 4.26
N VAL A 696 22.56 -26.01 4.53
CA VAL A 696 22.66 -27.15 3.59
C VAL A 696 22.47 -28.43 4.40
N TYR A 697 21.26 -28.99 4.37
CA TYR A 697 20.88 -30.18 5.13
C TYR A 697 20.16 -31.19 4.22
N THR A 698 20.36 -32.49 4.45
CA THR A 698 19.72 -33.55 3.66
C THR A 698 18.97 -34.50 4.58
N VAL A 699 17.65 -34.52 4.43
CA VAL A 699 16.76 -35.44 5.14
C VAL A 699 16.78 -36.80 4.42
N PRO A 700 17.11 -37.91 5.11
CA PRO A 700 17.11 -39.24 4.49
C PRO A 700 15.74 -39.69 3.96
N LYS A 701 15.77 -40.59 2.98
CA LYS A 701 14.58 -41.29 2.47
C LYS A 701 13.89 -42.05 3.61
N GLY A 702 12.57 -41.92 3.73
CA GLY A 702 11.75 -42.59 4.74
C GLY A 702 11.63 -41.88 6.10
N THR A 703 12.34 -40.77 6.32
CA THR A 703 12.15 -39.94 7.52
C THR A 703 10.73 -39.40 7.60
N LYS A 704 10.07 -39.51 8.75
CA LYS A 704 8.69 -39.04 8.92
C LYS A 704 8.59 -37.56 9.30
N ASN A 705 9.42 -37.12 10.25
CA ASN A 705 9.37 -35.76 10.76
C ASN A 705 10.76 -35.12 10.77
N VAL A 706 10.81 -33.80 10.62
CA VAL A 706 12.01 -32.99 10.90
C VAL A 706 11.70 -32.09 12.09
N GLY A 707 12.54 -32.18 13.12
CA GLY A 707 12.57 -31.23 14.22
C GLY A 707 13.32 -29.97 13.80
N VAL A 708 12.77 -28.80 14.09
CA VAL A 708 13.41 -27.51 13.85
C VAL A 708 13.49 -26.76 15.17
N LYS A 709 14.67 -26.27 15.53
CA LYS A 709 14.87 -25.37 16.67
C LYS A 709 15.65 -24.14 16.21
N ILE A 710 15.09 -22.97 16.47
CA ILE A 710 15.64 -21.68 16.05
C ILE A 710 15.85 -20.86 17.30
N THR A 711 17.07 -20.42 17.52
CA THR A 711 17.47 -19.63 18.69
C THR A 711 18.11 -18.34 18.20
N VAL A 712 17.68 -17.21 18.74
CA VAL A 712 18.41 -15.94 18.58
C VAL A 712 18.76 -15.40 19.94
N SER A 713 20.05 -15.19 20.17
CA SER A 713 20.60 -14.69 21.44
C SER A 713 21.38 -13.40 21.20
N THR A 714 21.27 -12.44 22.10
CA THR A 714 22.03 -11.18 22.02
C THR A 714 22.69 -10.85 23.35
N ALA A 715 23.95 -10.41 23.28
CA ALA A 715 24.66 -9.88 24.45
C ALA A 715 24.30 -8.40 24.72
N GLU A 716 23.48 -7.76 23.87
CA GLU A 716 22.93 -6.42 24.13
C GLU A 716 21.92 -6.43 25.29
N TYR A 717 21.30 -7.56 25.60
CA TYR A 717 20.32 -7.70 26.68
C TYR A 717 21.00 -7.73 28.07
N PRO A 718 20.46 -7.06 29.10
CA PRO A 718 19.22 -6.29 29.13
C PRO A 718 19.37 -4.80 28.79
N VAL A 719 20.60 -4.29 28.70
CA VAL A 719 20.88 -2.84 28.76
C VAL A 719 20.57 -2.12 27.46
N TYR A 720 20.91 -2.72 26.32
CA TYR A 720 20.91 -2.09 24.99
C TYR A 720 19.83 -2.66 24.06
N THR A 721 18.81 -3.32 24.61
CA THR A 721 17.71 -3.93 23.85
C THR A 721 16.38 -3.20 24.02
N THR A 722 16.33 -2.02 24.63
CA THR A 722 15.08 -1.25 24.73
C THR A 722 14.87 -0.38 23.48
N GLN A 723 13.64 0.09 23.23
CA GLN A 723 13.33 0.97 22.09
C GLN A 723 14.09 2.32 22.11
N GLN A 724 14.65 2.69 23.26
CA GLN A 724 15.48 3.89 23.45
C GLN A 724 16.96 3.65 23.07
N SER A 725 17.36 2.40 22.85
CA SER A 725 18.73 2.04 22.51
C SER A 725 19.07 2.48 21.09
N ARG A 726 20.22 3.16 20.96
CA ARG A 726 20.82 3.58 19.69
C ARG A 726 21.67 2.48 19.04
N TYR A 727 21.93 1.41 19.78
CA TYR A 727 22.41 0.13 19.25
C TYR A 727 21.16 -0.72 19.02
N ASN A 728 21.14 -1.48 17.94
CA ASN A 728 19.96 -2.24 17.56
C ASN A 728 20.37 -3.36 16.62
N ASP A 729 21.16 -4.29 17.14
CA ASP A 729 21.59 -5.46 16.41
C ASP A 729 20.42 -6.15 15.69
N THR A 730 20.72 -6.83 14.59
CA THR A 730 19.70 -7.48 13.77
C THR A 730 20.04 -8.92 13.48
N TRP A 731 19.01 -9.69 13.23
CA TRP A 731 19.07 -11.11 12.95
C TRP A 731 18.07 -11.46 11.85
N SER A 732 18.36 -12.51 11.09
CA SER A 732 17.35 -13.15 10.25
C SER A 732 17.66 -14.62 10.02
N TYR A 733 16.62 -15.39 9.69
CA TYR A 733 16.74 -16.76 9.24
C TYR A 733 15.72 -17.03 8.14
N SER A 734 16.05 -17.97 7.26
CA SER A 734 15.11 -18.59 6.32
C SER A 734 15.50 -20.05 6.15
N VAL A 735 14.55 -20.96 6.38
CA VAL A 735 14.67 -22.40 6.10
C VAL A 735 13.71 -22.76 4.97
N VAL A 736 14.25 -23.24 3.85
CA VAL A 736 13.49 -23.58 2.64
C VAL A 736 13.61 -25.07 2.30
N GLY A 737 12.62 -25.61 1.58
CA GLY A 737 12.53 -27.03 1.22
C GLY A 737 11.77 -27.90 2.23
N LEU A 738 11.40 -27.37 3.40
CA LEU A 738 10.46 -28.03 4.31
C LEU A 738 9.00 -27.68 3.91
N PRO A 739 8.11 -28.68 3.78
CA PRO A 739 6.76 -28.49 3.26
C PRO A 739 5.83 -27.81 4.28
N GLY A 740 4.91 -26.99 3.79
CA GLY A 740 3.77 -26.47 4.58
C GLY A 740 4.11 -25.58 5.78
N ALA A 741 5.37 -25.17 5.96
CA ALA A 741 5.82 -24.38 7.10
C ALA A 741 6.50 -23.08 6.67
N ASN A 742 6.11 -21.95 7.27
CA ASN A 742 6.81 -20.68 7.10
C ASN A 742 7.89 -20.55 8.19
N LEU A 743 9.13 -20.91 7.82
CA LEU A 743 10.31 -20.93 8.68
C LEU A 743 11.30 -19.81 8.29
N ALA A 744 10.78 -18.60 8.07
CA ALA A 744 11.58 -17.41 7.88
C ALA A 744 11.11 -16.26 8.76
N ALA A 745 12.06 -15.51 9.33
CA ALA A 745 11.80 -14.25 10.02
C ALA A 745 13.07 -13.39 10.05
N ALA A 746 12.88 -12.08 10.21
CA ALA A 746 13.94 -11.11 10.49
C ALA A 746 13.48 -10.22 11.65
N GLY A 747 14.44 -9.70 12.41
CA GLY A 747 14.15 -8.83 13.54
C GLY A 747 15.35 -8.00 13.96
N ALA A 748 15.05 -7.02 14.80
CA ALA A 748 16.03 -6.19 15.47
C ALA A 748 15.84 -6.32 16.99
N VAL A 749 16.94 -6.31 17.75
CA VAL A 749 16.91 -6.72 19.16
C VAL A 749 16.12 -5.74 20.04
N ASN A 750 15.97 -4.48 19.63
CA ASN A 750 15.11 -3.49 20.31
C ASN A 750 13.60 -3.80 20.18
N GLN A 751 13.24 -4.74 19.32
CA GLN A 751 11.87 -5.22 19.07
C GLN A 751 11.68 -6.67 19.53
N SER A 752 12.71 -7.53 19.47
CA SER A 752 12.58 -8.95 19.80
C SER A 752 13.18 -9.37 21.15
N HIS A 753 14.07 -8.57 21.73
CA HIS A 753 14.85 -8.96 22.92
C HIS A 753 14.69 -8.01 24.12
N PHE A 754 13.90 -6.92 24.03
CA PHE A 754 13.69 -6.00 25.16
C PHE A 754 13.14 -6.65 26.44
N THR A 755 12.44 -7.79 26.32
CA THR A 755 12.07 -8.61 27.48
C THR A 755 13.12 -9.68 27.80
N GLN A 756 13.76 -10.33 26.81
CA GLN A 756 14.62 -11.48 27.05
C GLN A 756 15.84 -11.52 26.11
N GLY A 757 17.01 -11.90 26.64
CA GLY A 757 18.25 -12.00 25.87
C GLY A 757 18.33 -13.18 24.88
N THR A 758 17.36 -14.10 24.93
CA THR A 758 17.23 -15.20 23.97
C THR A 758 15.77 -15.47 23.63
N ILE A 759 15.44 -15.53 22.34
CA ILE A 759 14.16 -16.03 21.82
C ILE A 759 14.36 -17.44 21.25
N VAL A 760 13.36 -18.32 21.40
CA VAL A 760 13.37 -19.67 20.84
C VAL A 760 12.05 -19.97 20.12
N ARG A 761 12.15 -20.49 18.90
CA ARG A 761 11.04 -21.07 18.15
C ARG A 761 11.35 -22.54 17.87
N THR A 762 10.37 -23.43 18.06
CA THR A 762 10.53 -24.83 17.65
C THR A 762 9.32 -25.32 16.87
N ASP A 763 9.59 -26.06 15.81
CA ASP A 763 8.58 -26.63 14.92
C ASP A 763 8.85 -28.14 14.71
N CYS A 764 7.82 -28.88 14.33
CA CYS A 764 7.90 -30.30 13.99
C CYS A 764 7.16 -30.53 12.67
N ILE A 765 7.91 -30.79 11.60
CA ILE A 765 7.37 -30.80 10.24
C ILE A 765 7.25 -32.24 9.74
N ASP A 766 6.05 -32.66 9.34
CA ASP A 766 5.84 -33.93 8.63
C ASP A 766 6.40 -33.82 7.21
N VAL A 767 7.37 -34.67 6.90
CA VAL A 767 8.05 -34.77 5.60
C VAL A 767 7.85 -36.14 4.94
N SER A 768 6.98 -36.98 5.51
CA SER A 768 6.82 -38.39 5.14
C SER A 768 6.41 -38.62 3.68
N LYS A 769 5.67 -37.68 3.07
CA LYS A 769 5.33 -37.70 1.64
C LYS A 769 6.54 -37.38 0.76
N GLN A 770 7.32 -36.37 1.13
CA GLN A 770 8.47 -35.86 0.38
C GLN A 770 9.63 -36.87 0.41
N THR A 771 9.87 -37.49 1.56
CA THR A 771 10.93 -38.48 1.76
C THR A 771 10.54 -39.90 1.31
N GLN A 772 9.31 -40.14 0.85
CA GLN A 772 8.82 -41.47 0.49
C GLN A 772 9.68 -42.12 -0.61
N ASN A 773 10.05 -41.34 -1.63
CA ASN A 773 10.68 -41.85 -2.85
C ASN A 773 12.19 -41.59 -2.93
N GLY A 774 12.69 -40.55 -2.25
CA GLY A 774 14.10 -40.16 -2.21
C GLY A 774 14.44 -39.31 -0.97
N PRO A 775 15.69 -38.82 -0.84
CA PRO A 775 16.03 -37.83 0.17
C PRO A 775 15.40 -36.47 -0.16
N LEU A 776 15.20 -35.63 0.86
CA LEU A 776 14.73 -34.25 0.72
C LEU A 776 15.85 -33.27 1.07
N ALA A 777 16.15 -32.33 0.18
CA ALA A 777 17.10 -31.26 0.42
C ALA A 777 16.44 -30.09 1.16
N VAL A 778 17.10 -29.59 2.19
CA VAL A 778 16.69 -28.42 2.98
C VAL A 778 17.81 -27.38 2.91
N GLY A 779 17.44 -26.13 2.66
CA GLY A 779 18.40 -25.04 2.43
C GLY A 779 17.98 -23.74 3.10
N GLY A 780 18.63 -22.65 2.71
CA GLY A 780 18.35 -21.29 3.17
C GLY A 780 19.56 -20.64 3.84
N GLY A 781 19.36 -19.88 4.91
CA GLY A 781 20.44 -19.19 5.61
C GLY A 781 20.06 -18.65 6.98
N VAL A 782 21.07 -18.43 7.81
CA VAL A 782 20.98 -17.68 9.07
C VAL A 782 21.92 -16.48 9.03
N SER A 783 21.51 -15.34 9.59
CA SER A 783 22.26 -14.10 9.51
C SER A 783 22.19 -13.28 10.81
N ALA A 784 23.23 -12.48 11.05
CA ALA A 784 23.30 -11.51 12.13
C ALA A 784 24.16 -10.29 11.72
N THR A 785 23.81 -9.09 12.20
CA THR A 785 24.54 -7.83 11.93
C THR A 785 24.65 -7.00 13.21
N ASN A 786 25.87 -6.53 13.52
CA ASN A 786 26.11 -5.59 14.60
C ASN A 786 25.70 -4.18 14.16
N ILE A 787 24.93 -3.44 14.97
CA ILE A 787 24.45 -2.09 14.62
C ILE A 787 24.85 -1.07 15.67
N GLY A 788 25.50 0.02 15.22
CA GLY A 788 25.94 1.13 16.06
C GLY A 788 27.38 1.01 16.57
N ASP A 789 27.87 -0.20 16.87
CA ASP A 789 29.30 -0.50 17.06
C ASP A 789 29.64 -1.98 16.72
N ASN A 790 30.78 -2.51 17.18
CA ASN A 790 31.26 -3.89 16.95
C ASN A 790 31.12 -4.81 18.19
N LEU A 791 30.46 -4.36 19.26
CA LEU A 791 30.46 -5.00 20.58
C LEU A 791 29.16 -5.77 20.84
N LEU A 792 29.15 -6.60 21.89
CA LEU A 792 27.97 -7.32 22.38
C LEU A 792 27.19 -8.12 21.30
N PRO A 793 27.86 -9.01 20.54
CA PRO A 793 27.34 -9.55 19.30
C PRO A 793 26.07 -10.39 19.46
N THR A 794 25.15 -10.22 18.51
CA THR A 794 24.00 -11.09 18.32
C THR A 794 24.34 -12.36 17.54
N VAL A 795 23.72 -13.48 17.94
CA VAL A 795 23.92 -14.83 17.37
C VAL A 795 22.57 -15.42 16.96
N THR A 796 22.48 -15.87 15.70
CA THR A 796 21.32 -16.57 15.15
C THR A 796 21.71 -18.03 14.87
N ARG A 797 20.95 -18.98 15.42
CA ARG A 797 21.18 -20.42 15.29
C ARG A 797 19.93 -21.13 14.76
N VAL A 798 20.09 -22.01 13.78
CA VAL A 798 19.07 -22.99 13.35
C VAL A 798 19.65 -24.39 13.53
N GLU A 799 18.93 -25.24 14.25
CA GLU A 799 19.18 -26.67 14.42
C GLU A 799 18.09 -27.46 13.69
N LEU A 800 18.49 -28.46 12.91
CA LEU A 800 17.62 -29.38 12.18
C LEU A 800 17.91 -30.82 12.60
N SER A 801 16.90 -31.58 13.00
CA SER A 801 17.03 -32.97 13.46
C SER A 801 15.99 -33.91 12.84
N LEU A 802 16.23 -35.22 12.91
CA LEU A 802 15.36 -36.25 12.32
C LEU A 802 14.23 -36.72 13.27
N VAL A 803 14.07 -36.08 14.44
CA VAL A 803 13.09 -36.47 15.47
C VAL A 803 12.46 -35.25 16.17
N CYS A 804 11.19 -35.38 16.55
CA CYS A 804 10.50 -34.37 17.36
C CYS A 804 10.35 -34.87 18.81
N LYS A 805 10.70 -34.03 19.79
CA LYS A 805 10.67 -34.35 21.23
C LYS A 805 9.55 -33.61 21.98
N GLY A 806 8.90 -34.31 22.89
CA GLY A 806 8.05 -33.73 23.95
C GLY A 806 6.68 -33.18 23.50
N LEU A 807 5.97 -32.59 24.47
CA LEU A 807 4.79 -31.75 24.24
C LEU A 807 5.28 -30.33 23.98
N LYS A 808 4.86 -29.71 22.87
CA LYS A 808 5.26 -28.35 22.49
C LYS A 808 4.04 -27.52 22.09
N ILE A 809 4.04 -26.25 22.46
CA ILE A 809 3.08 -25.27 21.96
C ILE A 809 3.65 -24.74 20.64
N THR A 810 2.92 -24.92 19.54
CA THR A 810 3.32 -24.41 18.22
C THR A 810 2.70 -23.05 17.90
N LYS A 811 1.62 -22.68 18.60
CA LYS A 811 0.98 -21.37 18.54
C LYS A 811 0.23 -21.08 19.84
N ALA A 812 0.40 -19.89 20.37
CA ALA A 812 -0.50 -19.32 21.37
C ALA A 812 -0.84 -17.89 20.94
N ARG A 813 -2.12 -17.55 20.77
CA ARG A 813 -2.54 -16.27 20.21
C ARG A 813 -3.77 -15.70 20.90
N PHE A 814 -3.70 -14.46 21.37
CA PHE A 814 -4.90 -13.70 21.71
C PHE A 814 -5.59 -13.16 20.45
N LEU A 815 -6.92 -13.11 20.46
CA LEU A 815 -7.73 -12.63 19.34
C LEU A 815 -8.52 -11.37 19.74
N SER A 816 -8.99 -10.66 18.73
CA SER A 816 -9.82 -9.45 18.84
C SER A 816 -10.73 -9.41 17.62
N PRO A 817 -12.03 -9.08 17.73
CA PRO A 817 -12.75 -8.63 18.92
C PRO A 817 -13.00 -9.74 19.96
N ASN A 818 -13.52 -9.34 21.13
CA ASN A 818 -13.95 -10.24 22.19
C ASN A 818 -15.30 -10.93 21.89
N LYS A 819 -15.76 -11.78 22.82
CA LYS A 819 -17.04 -12.53 22.70
C LYS A 819 -18.28 -11.65 22.51
N ASP A 820 -18.21 -10.38 22.92
CA ASP A 820 -19.29 -9.39 22.85
C ASP A 820 -19.09 -8.43 21.66
N ALA A 821 -18.28 -8.84 20.68
CA ALA A 821 -17.92 -8.11 19.46
C ALA A 821 -17.19 -6.77 19.67
N HIS A 822 -16.69 -6.49 20.87
CA HIS A 822 -15.85 -5.31 21.12
C HIS A 822 -14.37 -5.56 20.76
N PRO A 823 -13.74 -4.69 19.95
CA PRO A 823 -12.29 -4.68 19.79
C PRO A 823 -11.58 -4.47 21.13
N ILE A 824 -10.54 -5.26 21.37
CA ILE A 824 -9.72 -5.27 22.58
C ILE A 824 -8.22 -5.42 22.27
N LEU A 825 -7.40 -5.26 23.30
CA LEU A 825 -5.94 -5.45 23.39
C LEU A 825 -5.08 -4.52 22.54
N GLN A 826 -5.63 -3.69 21.66
CA GLN A 826 -4.87 -2.69 20.91
C GLN A 826 -5.81 -1.55 20.48
N PRO A 827 -5.39 -0.28 20.48
CA PRO A 827 -6.12 0.79 19.80
C PRO A 827 -6.34 0.45 18.33
N ILE A 828 -7.55 0.70 17.82
CA ILE A 828 -7.82 0.67 16.37
C ILE A 828 -7.39 2.00 15.73
N ARG A 829 -7.58 3.11 16.46
CA ARG A 829 -7.14 4.45 16.06
C ARG A 829 -5.94 4.87 16.88
N VAL A 830 -4.87 5.28 16.19
CA VAL A 830 -3.67 5.84 16.82
C VAL A 830 -3.81 7.36 17.07
N ALA A 831 -4.82 8.02 16.50
CA ALA A 831 -5.31 9.33 16.96
C ALA A 831 -5.38 9.37 18.50
N GLY A 832 -4.51 10.17 19.13
CA GLY A 832 -4.48 10.34 20.59
C GLY A 832 -4.07 9.10 21.41
N ASN A 833 -3.96 7.90 20.82
CA ASN A 833 -3.61 6.65 21.51
C ASN A 833 -2.23 6.15 21.05
N LEU A 834 -1.38 5.73 21.97
CA LEU A 834 -0.10 5.11 21.58
C LEU A 834 -0.32 3.73 20.91
N PRO A 835 0.41 3.40 19.83
CA PRO A 835 0.30 2.11 19.17
C PRO A 835 0.88 0.98 20.03
N GLY A 836 0.26 -0.20 19.93
CA GLY A 836 0.81 -1.45 20.45
C GLY A 836 -0.22 -2.34 21.15
N PRO A 837 0.19 -3.55 21.56
CA PRO A 837 -0.65 -4.46 22.33
C PRO A 837 -0.64 -4.11 23.83
N TYR A 838 -1.81 -4.15 24.47
CA TYR A 838 -2.06 -3.84 25.87
C TYR A 838 -2.76 -5.01 26.57
N VAL A 839 -2.50 -5.21 27.86
CA VAL A 839 -3.21 -6.21 28.67
C VAL A 839 -3.50 -5.69 30.08
N SER A 840 -4.77 -5.73 30.50
CA SER A 840 -5.14 -5.46 31.89
C SER A 840 -4.71 -6.61 32.80
N VAL A 841 -3.87 -6.30 33.79
CA VAL A 841 -3.30 -7.24 34.75
C VAL A 841 -4.00 -7.04 36.10
N SER A 842 -4.90 -7.97 36.46
CA SER A 842 -5.57 -7.90 37.77
C SER A 842 -4.60 -8.26 38.89
N GLN A 843 -4.54 -7.42 39.93
CA GLN A 843 -3.79 -7.64 41.18
C GLN A 843 -4.71 -7.88 42.40
N GLY A 844 -6.02 -8.07 42.17
CA GLY A 844 -7.01 -8.27 43.23
C GLY A 844 -8.37 -8.67 42.68
N ALA A 845 -9.41 -8.60 43.50
CA ALA A 845 -10.78 -8.87 43.08
C ALA A 845 -11.28 -7.77 42.13
N THR A 846 -11.27 -8.05 40.83
CA THR A 846 -11.90 -7.22 39.79
C THR A 846 -13.10 -7.96 39.20
N THR A 847 -14.12 -7.23 38.75
CA THR A 847 -15.24 -7.82 38.01
C THR A 847 -14.79 -8.04 36.55
N PRO A 848 -14.72 -9.27 36.05
CA PRO A 848 -14.22 -9.55 34.71
C PRO A 848 -15.30 -9.28 33.66
N THR A 849 -15.48 -8.02 33.30
CA THR A 849 -16.54 -7.60 32.36
C THR A 849 -16.17 -7.79 30.89
N HIS A 850 -14.88 -7.70 30.57
CA HIS A 850 -14.38 -7.87 29.21
C HIS A 850 -13.39 -9.04 29.16
N THR A 851 -13.77 -10.08 28.43
CA THR A 851 -12.97 -11.31 28.28
C THR A 851 -12.02 -11.24 27.09
N VAL A 852 -10.92 -11.98 27.13
CA VAL A 852 -9.92 -12.05 26.05
C VAL A 852 -10.02 -13.40 25.34
N PRO A 853 -10.32 -13.51 24.03
CA PRO A 853 -10.25 -14.80 23.35
C PRO A 853 -8.80 -15.28 23.16
N LEU A 854 -8.56 -16.59 23.27
CA LEU A 854 -7.26 -17.25 23.13
C LEU A 854 -7.38 -18.50 22.23
N GLU A 855 -6.46 -18.66 21.28
CA GLU A 855 -6.27 -19.89 20.50
C GLU A 855 -4.90 -20.51 20.82
N LEU A 856 -4.88 -21.82 21.06
CA LEU A 856 -3.67 -22.62 21.26
C LEU A 856 -3.59 -23.74 20.23
N GLN A 857 -2.39 -23.99 19.71
CA GLN A 857 -2.05 -25.18 18.91
C GLN A 857 -0.82 -25.87 19.51
N TYR A 858 -0.78 -27.20 19.45
CA TYR A 858 0.26 -28.00 20.09
C TYR A 858 0.60 -29.28 19.31
N THR A 859 1.81 -29.78 19.52
CA THR A 859 2.31 -31.04 18.94
C THR A 859 2.91 -31.94 20.03
N PRO A 860 2.80 -33.28 19.93
CA PRO A 860 2.03 -34.04 18.94
C PRO A 860 0.52 -33.85 19.10
N ALA A 861 -0.22 -33.81 17.99
CA ALA A 861 -1.67 -33.58 18.01
C ALA A 861 -2.45 -34.66 18.81
N ALA A 862 -1.88 -35.85 18.94
CA ALA A 862 -2.41 -36.95 19.76
C ALA A 862 -2.24 -36.75 21.28
N ALA A 863 -1.55 -35.70 21.75
CA ALA A 863 -1.41 -35.44 23.17
C ALA A 863 -2.75 -35.04 23.81
N THR A 864 -3.04 -35.64 24.97
CA THR A 864 -4.25 -35.35 25.75
C THR A 864 -3.93 -34.29 26.80
N ILE A 865 -4.42 -33.06 26.62
CA ILE A 865 -4.16 -31.94 27.53
C ILE A 865 -5.01 -32.04 28.80
N THR A 866 -4.36 -31.94 29.96
CA THR A 866 -4.97 -32.01 31.29
C THR A 866 -4.95 -30.66 32.02
N GLU A 867 -3.93 -29.83 31.77
CA GLU A 867 -3.82 -28.49 32.35
C GLU A 867 -3.41 -27.44 31.30
N VAL A 868 -3.99 -26.24 31.44
CA VAL A 868 -3.55 -25.02 30.77
C VAL A 868 -3.33 -23.97 31.85
N ASN A 869 -2.08 -23.56 32.08
CA ASN A 869 -1.77 -22.42 32.96
C ASN A 869 -1.30 -21.22 32.14
N ILE A 870 -1.53 -20.02 32.67
CA ILE A 870 -1.01 -18.76 32.14
C ILE A 870 -0.14 -18.07 33.18
N GLY A 871 0.91 -17.37 32.74
CA GLY A 871 1.76 -16.54 33.57
C GLY A 871 2.13 -15.26 32.82
N ILE A 872 2.69 -14.29 33.55
CA ILE A 872 3.19 -13.03 33.00
C ILE A 872 4.59 -12.76 33.55
N SER A 873 5.52 -12.30 32.71
CA SER A 873 6.87 -11.90 33.15
C SER A 873 7.34 -10.61 32.48
N ALA A 874 8.07 -9.80 33.24
CA ALA A 874 8.76 -8.61 32.75
C ALA A 874 10.00 -8.93 31.90
N SER A 875 10.46 -10.19 31.95
CA SER A 875 11.75 -10.63 31.40
C SER A 875 11.64 -11.77 30.36
N GLY A 876 10.44 -12.04 29.84
CA GLY A 876 10.14 -13.05 28.81
C GLY A 876 10.30 -14.53 29.23
N GLY A 877 11.28 -14.81 30.09
CA GLY A 877 11.53 -16.12 30.68
C GLY A 877 10.41 -16.59 31.61
N ASN A 878 10.55 -17.84 32.02
CA ASN A 878 9.59 -18.66 32.76
C ASN A 878 8.88 -17.90 33.91
N PRO A 879 7.60 -17.53 33.76
CA PRO A 879 6.87 -16.74 34.76
C PRO A 879 6.43 -17.57 35.97
N SER A 880 6.01 -16.87 37.03
CA SER A 880 5.12 -17.50 38.01
C SER A 880 3.76 -17.72 37.33
N PHE A 881 3.42 -18.99 37.08
CA PHE A 881 2.12 -19.38 36.52
C PHE A 881 1.03 -19.26 37.57
N SER A 882 -0.17 -18.81 37.16
CA SER A 882 -1.36 -18.95 38.00
C SER A 882 -1.59 -20.42 38.35
N ALA A 883 -2.06 -20.66 39.58
CA ALA A 883 -2.53 -21.95 40.04
C ALA A 883 -3.84 -22.39 39.34
N ASP A 884 -4.55 -21.45 38.69
CA ASP A 884 -5.77 -21.74 37.97
C ASP A 884 -5.50 -22.61 36.73
N ASN A 885 -6.25 -23.72 36.61
CA ASN A 885 -6.31 -24.50 35.38
C ASN A 885 -7.37 -23.89 34.46
N LEU A 886 -6.93 -23.14 33.45
CA LEU A 886 -7.79 -22.45 32.51
C LEU A 886 -8.61 -23.40 31.62
N LEU A 887 -8.25 -24.69 31.53
CA LEU A 887 -8.87 -25.67 30.63
C LEU A 887 -10.39 -25.88 30.87
N ALA A 888 -10.92 -25.42 32.00
CA ALA A 888 -12.35 -25.34 32.29
C ALA A 888 -13.09 -24.24 31.49
N GLN A 889 -12.39 -23.19 31.04
CA GLN A 889 -12.93 -22.10 30.22
C GLN A 889 -12.85 -22.38 28.69
N ALA A 890 -12.29 -23.53 28.29
CA ALA A 890 -12.15 -23.89 26.87
C ALA A 890 -13.48 -24.37 26.28
N ASN A 891 -13.81 -23.90 25.08
CA ASN A 891 -15.00 -24.33 24.34
C ASN A 891 -14.71 -25.57 23.49
N THR A 892 -13.75 -25.49 22.57
CA THR A 892 -13.39 -26.61 21.67
C THR A 892 -12.05 -27.23 22.04
N LYS A 893 -12.00 -28.56 22.09
CA LYS A 893 -10.80 -29.37 22.34
C LYS A 893 -10.67 -30.42 21.24
N ASN A 894 -9.92 -30.10 20.19
CA ASN A 894 -9.64 -31.01 19.09
C ASN A 894 -8.18 -31.51 19.21
N PRO A 895 -7.82 -32.66 18.62
CA PRO A 895 -6.42 -33.09 18.56
C PRO A 895 -5.51 -31.96 18.04
N GLY A 896 -4.51 -31.58 18.84
CA GLY A 896 -3.58 -30.50 18.54
C GLY A 896 -4.10 -29.06 18.70
N LYS A 897 -5.35 -28.83 19.17
CA LYS A 897 -5.94 -27.48 19.22
C LYS A 897 -6.93 -27.24 20.37
N VAL A 898 -6.78 -26.11 21.06
CA VAL A 898 -7.70 -25.63 22.11
C VAL A 898 -8.12 -24.19 21.82
N LYS A 899 -9.40 -23.85 22.01
CA LYS A 899 -9.90 -22.47 21.91
C LYS A 899 -10.68 -22.01 23.14
N PHE A 900 -10.47 -20.75 23.50
CA PHE A 900 -11.18 -20.01 24.54
C PHE A 900 -11.83 -18.78 23.86
N PRO A 901 -13.15 -18.77 23.60
CA PRO A 901 -13.79 -17.63 22.92
C PRO A 901 -13.92 -16.38 23.81
N GLY A 902 -13.76 -16.53 25.12
CA GLY A 902 -13.76 -15.44 26.08
C GLY A 902 -13.11 -15.87 27.39
N LEU A 903 -11.77 -15.89 27.41
CA LEU A 903 -10.99 -16.19 28.60
C LEU A 903 -11.11 -15.03 29.60
N VAL A 904 -11.44 -15.35 30.84
CA VAL A 904 -11.18 -14.48 31.99
C VAL A 904 -9.75 -14.73 32.44
N LEU A 905 -8.91 -13.70 32.37
CA LEU A 905 -7.55 -13.77 32.89
C LEU A 905 -7.56 -13.90 34.42
N PRO A 906 -6.68 -14.73 35.02
CA PRO A 906 -6.56 -14.84 36.46
C PRO A 906 -5.91 -13.59 37.07
N THR A 907 -5.91 -13.53 38.41
CA THR A 907 -5.08 -12.55 39.12
C THR A 907 -3.62 -12.98 39.05
N PHE A 908 -2.72 -12.06 38.69
CA PHE A 908 -1.28 -12.32 38.63
C PHE A 908 -0.60 -11.81 39.90
N ALA A 909 0.19 -12.67 40.54
CA ALA A 909 0.99 -12.31 41.71
C ALA A 909 2.25 -11.54 41.31
N GLY A 910 2.68 -10.60 42.16
CA GLY A 910 3.92 -9.84 41.98
C GLY A 910 3.70 -8.32 41.95
N ALA A 911 4.81 -7.59 41.87
CA ALA A 911 4.81 -6.13 41.72
C ALA A 911 4.25 -5.71 40.36
N LYS A 912 3.79 -4.46 40.25
CA LYS A 912 3.40 -3.88 38.95
C LYS A 912 4.64 -3.81 38.06
N ILE A 913 4.58 -4.48 36.92
CA ILE A 913 5.62 -4.42 35.89
C ILE A 913 5.66 -2.99 35.34
N ASP A 914 6.87 -2.44 35.27
CA ASP A 914 7.15 -1.07 34.81
C ASP A 914 7.39 -0.95 33.31
N LYS A 915 7.61 -2.08 32.64
CA LYS A 915 7.86 -2.21 31.21
C LYS A 915 6.87 -3.13 30.47
N LYS A 916 7.08 -3.30 29.16
CA LYS A 916 6.36 -4.33 28.39
C LYS A 916 6.60 -5.72 29.02
N ALA A 917 5.57 -6.55 29.00
CA ALA A 917 5.54 -7.87 29.64
C ALA A 917 5.15 -8.95 28.62
N VAL A 918 5.72 -10.14 28.77
CA VAL A 918 5.33 -11.32 27.99
C VAL A 918 4.26 -12.09 28.75
N VAL A 919 3.23 -12.51 28.04
CA VAL A 919 2.22 -13.45 28.54
C VAL A 919 2.58 -14.84 28.01
N THR A 920 2.66 -15.83 28.88
CA THR A 920 3.16 -17.17 28.53
C THR A 920 2.19 -18.26 29.00
N ILE A 921 1.98 -19.26 28.15
CA ILE A 921 1.16 -20.44 28.40
C ILE A 921 2.05 -21.64 28.68
N ARG A 922 1.57 -22.54 29.55
CA ARG A 922 2.14 -23.87 29.75
C ARG A 922 1.03 -24.91 29.67
N LEU A 923 1.26 -25.94 28.88
CA LEU A 923 0.43 -27.13 28.80
C LEU A 923 1.02 -28.24 29.66
N LYS A 924 0.15 -28.99 30.35
CA LYS A 924 0.45 -30.35 30.79
C LYS A 924 -0.54 -31.33 30.17
N GLY A 925 -0.12 -32.57 29.99
CA GLY A 925 -0.93 -33.61 29.39
C GLY A 925 -0.17 -34.92 29.24
N GLN A 926 -0.77 -35.88 28.55
CA GLN A 926 -0.17 -37.19 28.31
C GLN A 926 0.13 -37.41 26.82
N ILE A 927 1.30 -37.99 26.53
CA ILE A 927 1.69 -38.51 25.23
C ILE A 927 1.88 -40.02 25.39
N ASN A 928 1.11 -40.83 24.67
CA ASN A 928 1.14 -42.30 24.75
C ASN A 928 1.02 -42.86 26.19
N GLY A 929 0.28 -42.17 27.06
CA GLY A 929 0.10 -42.53 28.49
C GLY A 929 1.20 -42.03 29.44
N THR A 930 2.24 -41.38 28.93
CA THR A 930 3.30 -40.76 29.74
C THR A 930 3.02 -39.27 29.94
N GLU A 931 3.13 -38.78 31.17
CA GLU A 931 3.02 -37.35 31.50
C GLU A 931 4.07 -36.51 30.77
N ALA A 932 3.64 -35.36 30.25
CA ALA A 932 4.45 -34.42 29.51
C ALA A 932 4.04 -32.97 29.87
N THR A 933 5.01 -32.07 29.87
CA THR A 933 4.80 -30.62 30.10
C THR A 933 5.54 -29.87 29.01
N SER A 934 4.92 -28.83 28.44
CA SER A 934 5.58 -27.96 27.46
C SER A 934 6.58 -27.02 28.13
N ASP A 935 7.76 -26.83 27.54
CA ASP A 935 8.67 -25.75 27.95
C ASP A 935 8.03 -24.39 27.60
N PRO A 936 7.79 -23.49 28.58
CA PRO A 936 7.26 -22.16 28.32
C PRO A 936 8.11 -21.32 27.36
N ASN A 937 9.43 -21.57 27.28
CA ASN A 937 10.35 -20.86 26.41
C ASN A 937 10.31 -21.39 24.96
N GLU A 938 9.79 -22.60 24.72
CA GLU A 938 9.66 -23.19 23.38
C GLU A 938 8.22 -23.06 22.86
N GLY A 939 7.88 -21.85 22.41
CA GLY A 939 6.59 -21.53 21.75
C GLY A 939 5.41 -21.24 22.68
N GLY A 940 5.61 -21.16 23.99
CA GLY A 940 4.55 -20.83 24.96
C GLY A 940 4.15 -19.36 25.02
N GLN A 941 4.90 -18.44 24.41
CA GLN A 941 4.60 -17.00 24.43
C GLN A 941 3.36 -16.69 23.58
N VAL A 942 2.45 -15.87 24.10
CA VAL A 942 1.20 -15.51 23.43
C VAL A 942 1.42 -14.33 22.48
N ASP A 943 1.05 -14.48 21.21
CA ASP A 943 1.04 -13.40 20.21
C ASP A 943 -0.30 -12.65 20.14
N LEU A 944 -0.26 -11.38 19.76
CA LEU A 944 -1.37 -10.65 19.14
C LEU A 944 -0.88 -10.09 17.81
N LYS A 945 -1.41 -10.60 16.69
CA LYS A 945 -0.98 -10.22 15.32
C LYS A 945 0.55 -10.33 15.09
N GLY A 946 1.21 -11.25 15.81
CA GLY A 946 2.66 -11.45 15.78
C GLY A 946 3.46 -10.76 16.89
N ASP A 947 2.89 -9.78 17.61
CA ASP A 947 3.56 -9.14 18.74
C ASP A 947 3.35 -9.94 20.04
N THR A 948 4.43 -10.34 20.72
CA THR A 948 4.37 -11.19 21.94
C THR A 948 4.47 -10.43 23.26
N ALA A 949 4.57 -9.10 23.20
CA ALA A 949 5.00 -8.28 24.32
C ALA A 949 4.08 -7.07 24.56
N PHE A 950 3.28 -7.19 25.62
CA PHE A 950 2.14 -6.34 25.93
C PHE A 950 2.51 -5.23 26.91
N ILE A 951 1.93 -4.04 26.76
CA ILE A 951 1.98 -2.98 27.76
C ILE A 951 0.98 -3.33 28.88
N PRO A 952 1.44 -3.56 30.13
CA PRO A 952 0.56 -3.94 31.22
C PRO A 952 -0.20 -2.73 31.78
N LEU A 953 -1.53 -2.87 31.87
CA LEU A 953 -2.41 -1.91 32.52
C LEU A 953 -2.85 -2.42 33.89
N TYR A 954 -2.90 -1.52 34.87
CA TYR A 954 -3.34 -1.79 36.24
C TYR A 954 -4.46 -0.82 36.62
N LEU A 955 -5.41 -1.27 37.42
CA LEU A 955 -6.47 -0.40 37.89
C LEU A 955 -5.90 0.62 38.90
N ALA A 956 -5.84 1.91 38.52
CA ALA A 956 -5.25 2.97 39.33
C ALA A 956 -5.92 3.11 40.70
N ASN A 957 -7.24 2.88 40.75
CA ASN A 957 -8.05 2.87 41.97
C ASN A 957 -7.67 1.78 42.99
N ASN A 958 -6.82 0.81 42.64
CA ASN A 958 -6.27 -0.13 43.64
C ASN A 958 -5.24 0.54 44.57
N GLU A 959 -4.68 1.69 44.20
CA GLU A 959 -3.85 2.51 45.09
C GLU A 959 -4.75 3.37 45.99
N ALA A 960 -4.71 3.16 47.31
CA ALA A 960 -5.59 3.85 48.26
C ALA A 960 -5.50 5.40 48.18
N ALA A 961 -4.30 5.93 47.90
CA ALA A 961 -4.06 7.37 47.73
C ALA A 961 -4.61 7.95 46.40
N LEU A 962 -4.93 7.10 45.42
CA LEU A 962 -5.61 7.48 44.19
C LEU A 962 -7.13 7.29 44.32
N ALA A 963 -7.58 6.21 44.98
CA ALA A 963 -9.00 5.98 45.26
C ALA A 963 -9.67 7.14 45.99
N ALA A 964 -8.98 7.78 46.93
CA ALA A 964 -9.47 8.98 47.63
C ALA A 964 -9.51 10.26 46.77
N ARG A 965 -8.90 10.25 45.57
CA ARG A 965 -8.81 11.40 44.65
C ARG A 965 -9.63 11.24 43.38
N ARG A 966 -10.11 10.03 43.08
CA ARG A 966 -11.05 9.80 41.97
C ARG A 966 -12.33 10.64 42.19
N TYR A 967 -12.95 11.09 41.11
CA TYR A 967 -14.32 11.62 41.13
C TYR A 967 -15.25 10.74 40.27
N GLY A 968 -16.51 11.13 40.05
CA GLY A 968 -17.42 10.40 39.17
C GLY A 968 -17.98 9.07 39.70
N SER A 969 -18.93 8.50 38.96
CA SER A 969 -19.32 7.08 39.07
C SER A 969 -18.28 6.18 38.40
N ARG A 970 -18.43 4.85 38.48
CA ARG A 970 -17.57 3.91 37.77
C ARG A 970 -18.32 3.18 36.67
N ASP A 971 -17.68 3.02 35.53
CA ASP A 971 -18.20 2.24 34.42
C ASP A 971 -17.94 0.74 34.56
N ALA A 972 -18.75 -0.04 33.85
CA ALA A 972 -18.57 -1.49 33.76
C ALA A 972 -17.21 -1.79 33.11
N GLY A 973 -16.38 -2.56 33.81
CA GLY A 973 -15.01 -2.89 33.41
C GLY A 973 -13.94 -1.98 33.99
N GLY A 974 -14.33 -0.84 34.56
CA GLY A 974 -13.40 0.14 35.07
C GLY A 974 -12.85 1.02 33.96
N ASP A 975 -13.16 2.28 34.13
CA ASP A 975 -12.63 3.53 33.59
C ASP A 975 -11.12 3.80 33.83
N SER A 976 -10.54 3.30 34.92
CA SER A 976 -9.24 3.77 35.45
C SER A 976 -8.09 2.76 35.26
N TRP A 977 -8.08 2.00 34.16
CA TRP A 977 -6.92 1.18 33.81
C TRP A 977 -5.80 2.04 33.22
N ALA A 978 -4.64 1.99 33.86
CA ALA A 978 -3.55 2.91 33.63
C ALA A 978 -2.23 2.13 33.52
N THR A 979 -1.26 2.64 32.75
CA THR A 979 0.10 2.08 32.85
C THR A 979 0.68 2.34 34.24
N ARG A 980 1.66 1.53 34.66
CA ARG A 980 2.34 1.78 35.95
C ARG A 980 2.97 3.18 36.02
N LEU A 981 3.49 3.70 34.91
CA LEU A 981 4.07 5.04 34.86
C LEU A 981 2.98 6.13 35.01
N THR A 982 1.83 5.96 34.37
CA THR A 982 0.64 6.83 34.57
C THR A 982 0.21 6.86 36.05
N ILE A 983 0.19 5.70 36.73
CA ILE A 983 -0.11 5.60 38.17
C ILE A 983 0.96 6.33 39.01
N ALA A 984 2.23 6.16 38.69
CA ALA A 984 3.33 6.84 39.39
C ALA A 984 3.29 8.36 39.19
N TRP A 985 2.94 8.84 37.98
CA TRP A 985 2.69 10.24 37.70
C TRP A 985 1.54 10.78 38.55
N LEU A 986 0.38 10.10 38.55
CA LEU A 986 -0.78 10.49 39.37
C LEU A 986 -0.47 10.54 40.88
N LEU A 987 0.33 9.59 41.39
CA LEU A 987 0.74 9.55 42.79
C LEU A 987 1.61 10.76 43.19
N ASN A 988 2.43 11.27 42.27
CA ASN A 988 3.32 12.42 42.49
C ASN A 988 2.66 13.79 42.28
N LYS A 989 1.40 13.83 41.81
CA LYS A 989 0.64 15.07 41.56
C LYS A 989 -0.53 15.19 42.54
N PRO A 990 -1.00 16.41 42.88
CA PRO A 990 -2.14 16.62 43.76
C PRO A 990 -3.51 16.46 43.07
N TYR A 991 -3.55 16.22 41.75
CA TYR A 991 -4.76 16.27 40.92
C TYR A 991 -5.83 15.24 41.32
N ARG A 992 -7.10 15.58 41.05
CA ARG A 992 -8.24 14.64 41.04
C ARG A 992 -8.51 14.23 39.60
N PHE A 993 -8.73 12.93 39.38
CA PHE A 993 -8.87 12.31 38.06
C PHE A 993 -10.15 11.44 37.99
N ASP A 994 -10.56 11.08 36.77
CA ASP A 994 -11.71 10.18 36.54
C ASP A 994 -11.31 9.07 35.54
N ASP A 995 -11.58 9.29 34.25
CA ASP A 995 -11.36 8.32 33.19
C ASP A 995 -9.90 8.24 32.74
N ILE A 996 -9.46 7.02 32.43
CA ILE A 996 -8.12 6.72 31.90
C ILE A 996 -8.20 5.77 30.72
N SER A 997 -8.66 4.53 30.92
CA SER A 997 -8.95 3.54 29.87
C SER A 997 -9.77 2.37 30.41
N GLY A 998 -10.57 1.77 29.52
CA GLY A 998 -11.32 0.54 29.80
C GLY A 998 -10.44 -0.70 30.01
N GLN A 999 -10.99 -1.71 30.70
CA GLN A 999 -10.34 -3.04 30.82
C GLN A 999 -9.98 -3.59 29.43
N HIS A 1000 -8.75 -4.10 29.27
CA HIS A 1000 -8.19 -4.62 28.01
C HIS A 1000 -8.28 -3.64 26.83
N VAL A 1001 -8.27 -2.33 27.08
CA VAL A 1001 -8.43 -1.26 26.07
C VAL A 1001 -9.66 -1.51 25.17
N THR A 1002 -10.76 -1.93 25.80
CA THR A 1002 -12.01 -2.27 25.11
C THR A 1002 -12.59 -1.03 24.41
N GLN A 1003 -12.95 -1.21 23.15
CA GLN A 1003 -13.42 -0.15 22.26
C GLN A 1003 -14.80 -0.48 21.66
N THR A 1004 -15.42 0.53 21.08
CA THR A 1004 -16.53 0.43 20.13
C THR A 1004 -16.02 0.03 18.74
N ALA A 1005 -16.90 -0.42 17.84
CA ALA A 1005 -16.54 -0.71 16.45
C ALA A 1005 -15.99 0.51 15.68
N ALA A 1006 -16.24 1.74 16.15
CA ALA A 1006 -15.71 2.97 15.56
C ALA A 1006 -14.26 3.28 15.97
N GLY A 1007 -13.66 2.49 16.87
CA GLY A 1007 -12.32 2.70 17.44
C GLY A 1007 -12.27 3.71 18.59
N ARG A 1008 -13.42 4.12 19.13
CA ARG A 1008 -13.53 4.93 20.36
C ARG A 1008 -13.52 4.03 21.59
N SER A 1009 -12.98 4.49 22.71
CA SER A 1009 -13.00 3.74 23.98
C SER A 1009 -14.43 3.36 24.38
N ILE A 1010 -14.59 2.25 25.12
CA ILE A 1010 -15.89 1.82 25.64
C ILE A 1010 -16.47 2.81 26.68
N LEU A 1011 -15.63 3.67 27.24
CA LEU A 1011 -16.01 4.82 28.08
C LEU A 1011 -16.71 5.94 27.28
N GLY A 1012 -16.82 5.77 25.96
CA GLY A 1012 -17.43 6.72 25.04
C GLY A 1012 -16.42 7.66 24.37
N HIS A 1013 -15.21 7.81 24.92
CA HIS A 1013 -14.28 8.86 24.51
C HIS A 1013 -13.53 8.57 23.19
N SER A 1014 -13.06 9.62 22.50
CA SER A 1014 -12.27 9.46 21.27
C SER A 1014 -10.84 8.97 21.52
N GLY A 1015 -10.34 9.24 22.74
CA GLY A 1015 -9.10 8.73 23.30
C GLY A 1015 -9.29 7.50 24.20
N HIS A 1016 -8.60 7.50 25.35
CA HIS A 1016 -8.76 6.55 26.47
C HIS A 1016 -8.67 5.06 26.12
N SER A 1017 -7.76 4.69 25.21
CA SER A 1017 -7.51 3.30 24.81
C SER A 1017 -6.04 2.87 24.95
N ASP A 1018 -5.21 3.60 25.71
CA ASP A 1018 -3.77 3.34 25.88
C ASP A 1018 -3.26 3.40 27.34
N GLY A 1019 -4.14 3.70 28.30
CA GLY A 1019 -3.79 3.86 29.71
C GLY A 1019 -2.92 5.09 30.03
N GLN A 1020 -2.82 6.07 29.13
CA GLN A 1020 -1.98 7.27 29.25
C GLN A 1020 -2.70 8.60 28.93
N GLN A 1021 -4.00 8.53 28.68
CA GLN A 1021 -4.90 9.68 28.62
C GLN A 1021 -5.69 9.77 29.93
N ILE A 1022 -5.92 10.97 30.46
CA ILE A 1022 -6.47 11.17 31.80
C ILE A 1022 -7.36 12.41 31.85
N ASP A 1023 -8.59 12.28 32.34
CA ASP A 1023 -9.48 13.42 32.60
C ASP A 1023 -9.35 13.91 34.05
N MET A 1024 -9.13 15.22 34.24
CA MET A 1024 -8.82 15.81 35.55
C MET A 1024 -9.66 17.05 35.86
N ARG A 1025 -9.97 17.26 37.15
CA ARG A 1025 -10.66 18.48 37.59
C ARG A 1025 -9.78 19.72 37.41
N TYR A 1026 -10.41 20.83 37.04
CA TYR A 1026 -9.82 22.16 37.21
C TYR A 1026 -9.53 22.42 38.70
N ALA A 1027 -8.48 23.20 38.98
CA ALA A 1027 -8.19 23.66 40.32
C ALA A 1027 -9.23 24.70 40.76
N ASP A 1028 -9.65 24.68 42.03
CA ASP A 1028 -10.71 25.58 42.55
C ASP A 1028 -10.26 27.02 42.86
N GLY A 1029 -8.96 27.31 42.71
CA GLY A 1029 -8.36 28.61 43.04
C GLY A 1029 -8.06 28.82 44.54
N ALA A 1030 -8.45 27.88 45.41
CA ALA A 1030 -8.17 27.88 46.84
C ALA A 1030 -7.12 26.83 47.27
N GLY A 1031 -6.49 26.16 46.30
CA GLY A 1031 -5.50 25.10 46.52
C GLY A 1031 -6.07 23.68 46.51
N GLY A 1032 -7.34 23.52 46.11
CA GLY A 1032 -8.03 22.23 46.01
C GLY A 1032 -8.69 21.99 44.65
N TYR A 1033 -9.63 21.04 44.67
CA TYR A 1033 -10.36 20.54 43.50
C TYR A 1033 -11.84 20.29 43.87
N ALA A 1034 -12.50 21.29 44.46
CA ALA A 1034 -13.92 21.24 44.80
C ALA A 1034 -14.81 21.11 43.55
N ASP A 1035 -15.72 20.13 43.52
CA ASP A 1035 -16.44 19.71 42.29
C ASP A 1035 -17.11 20.88 41.54
N THR A 1036 -17.70 21.85 42.25
CA THR A 1036 -18.37 23.03 41.67
C THR A 1036 -17.44 23.93 40.83
N LEU A 1037 -16.19 24.15 41.27
CA LEU A 1037 -15.19 24.95 40.53
C LEU A 1037 -14.18 24.09 39.77
N GLY A 1038 -14.20 22.78 40.01
CA GLY A 1038 -13.50 21.78 39.22
C GLY A 1038 -14.21 21.42 37.90
N GLY A 1039 -15.45 21.87 37.70
CA GLY A 1039 -16.19 21.80 36.44
C GLY A 1039 -17.50 21.01 36.45
N GLN A 1040 -17.98 20.51 37.60
CA GLN A 1040 -19.21 19.71 37.65
C GLN A 1040 -20.41 20.41 36.99
N GLY A 1041 -21.17 19.65 36.18
CA GLY A 1041 -22.30 20.19 35.41
C GLY A 1041 -21.84 21.14 34.31
N ASN A 1042 -20.94 20.66 33.44
CA ASN A 1042 -20.47 21.35 32.24
C ASN A 1042 -19.91 22.75 32.55
N GLY A 1043 -19.16 22.86 33.66
CA GLY A 1043 -18.57 24.11 34.12
C GLY A 1043 -19.56 25.13 34.69
N ALA A 1044 -20.81 24.76 35.01
CA ALA A 1044 -21.84 25.71 35.48
C ALA A 1044 -21.40 26.55 36.70
N GLY A 1045 -20.65 25.98 37.64
CA GLY A 1045 -20.10 26.73 38.78
C GLY A 1045 -18.98 27.71 38.39
N ILE A 1046 -18.14 27.35 37.43
CA ILE A 1046 -17.10 28.21 36.85
C ILE A 1046 -17.77 29.37 36.09
N ARG A 1047 -18.78 29.08 35.26
CA ARG A 1047 -19.56 30.09 34.54
C ARG A 1047 -20.22 31.06 35.50
N LYS A 1048 -20.88 30.56 36.56
CA LYS A 1048 -21.48 31.43 37.58
C LYS A 1048 -20.44 32.33 38.27
N LEU A 1049 -19.24 31.83 38.55
CA LEU A 1049 -18.16 32.64 39.12
C LEU A 1049 -17.71 33.77 38.18
N ILE A 1050 -17.62 33.49 36.87
CA ILE A 1050 -17.32 34.50 35.83
C ILE A 1050 -18.42 35.58 35.80
N ASP A 1051 -19.69 35.16 35.77
CA ASP A 1051 -20.85 36.07 35.71
C ASP A 1051 -20.95 36.95 36.98
N ASP A 1052 -20.79 36.36 38.17
CA ASP A 1052 -20.80 37.07 39.45
C ASP A 1052 -19.64 38.09 39.55
N ALA A 1053 -18.43 37.71 39.11
CA ALA A 1053 -17.27 38.61 39.08
C ALA A 1053 -17.45 39.76 38.09
N GLN A 1054 -18.07 39.52 36.94
CA GLN A 1054 -18.41 40.56 35.97
C GLN A 1054 -19.38 41.58 36.57
N ALA A 1055 -20.37 41.13 37.34
CA ALA A 1055 -21.32 41.99 38.04
C ALA A 1055 -20.63 42.86 39.13
N GLU A 1056 -19.68 42.31 39.91
CA GLU A 1056 -18.88 43.09 40.87
C GLU A 1056 -18.06 44.20 40.20
N VAL A 1057 -17.49 43.92 39.02
CA VAL A 1057 -16.73 44.89 38.22
C VAL A 1057 -17.64 45.97 37.63
N ALA A 1058 -18.75 45.58 37.00
CA ALA A 1058 -19.72 46.51 36.39
C ALA A 1058 -20.38 47.43 37.43
N ALA A 1059 -20.67 46.93 38.63
CA ALA A 1059 -21.21 47.70 39.75
C ALA A 1059 -20.19 48.59 40.47
N GLY A 1060 -18.90 48.58 40.05
CA GLY A 1060 -17.87 49.45 40.62
C GLY A 1060 -17.55 49.19 42.10
N GLN A 1061 -17.86 48.00 42.62
CA GLN A 1061 -17.79 47.70 44.07
C GLN A 1061 -16.37 47.86 44.62
N VAL A 1062 -16.21 48.41 45.84
CA VAL A 1062 -14.86 48.60 46.44
C VAL A 1062 -14.22 47.26 46.80
N ASN A 1063 -15.00 46.34 47.39
CA ASN A 1063 -14.61 44.96 47.63
C ASN A 1063 -15.17 44.07 46.52
N LYS A 1064 -14.35 43.20 45.92
CA LYS A 1064 -14.73 42.32 44.81
C LYS A 1064 -14.28 40.86 45.06
N PRO A 1065 -14.89 40.15 46.02
CA PRO A 1065 -14.45 38.80 46.41
C PRO A 1065 -14.65 37.75 45.31
N ARG A 1066 -15.65 37.87 44.43
CA ARG A 1066 -15.84 36.95 43.30
C ARG A 1066 -14.79 37.18 42.22
N LEU A 1067 -14.45 38.42 41.93
CA LEU A 1067 -13.31 38.73 41.05
C LEU A 1067 -11.99 38.19 41.62
N ALA A 1068 -11.74 38.36 42.91
CA ALA A 1068 -10.52 37.84 43.55
C ALA A 1068 -10.43 36.30 43.44
N LEU A 1069 -11.54 35.59 43.68
CA LEU A 1069 -11.61 34.14 43.51
C LEU A 1069 -11.46 33.71 42.04
N LEU A 1070 -12.03 34.45 41.08
CA LEU A 1070 -11.86 34.19 39.65
C LEU A 1070 -10.40 34.37 39.21
N VAL A 1071 -9.73 35.43 39.65
CA VAL A 1071 -8.30 35.66 39.35
C VAL A 1071 -7.44 34.55 39.96
N ALA A 1072 -7.77 34.08 41.17
CA ALA A 1072 -7.09 32.94 41.79
C ALA A 1072 -7.32 31.63 41.02
N TRP A 1073 -8.56 31.36 40.57
CA TRP A 1073 -8.90 30.22 39.72
C TRP A 1073 -8.15 30.25 38.38
N ILE A 1074 -8.14 31.40 37.68
CA ILE A 1074 -7.40 31.58 36.43
C ILE A 1074 -5.89 31.37 36.67
N THR A 1075 -5.33 31.93 37.73
CA THR A 1075 -3.90 31.82 38.04
C THR A 1075 -3.49 30.38 38.34
N ALA A 1076 -4.26 29.67 39.16
CA ALA A 1076 -3.99 28.28 39.52
C ALA A 1076 -4.04 27.36 38.29
N ASN A 1077 -5.08 27.48 37.47
CA ASN A 1077 -5.23 26.65 36.28
C ASN A 1077 -4.20 26.99 35.19
N ARG A 1078 -3.88 28.27 34.95
CA ARG A 1078 -2.77 28.65 34.04
C ARG A 1078 -1.43 28.09 34.50
N ALA A 1079 -1.12 28.14 35.80
CA ALA A 1079 0.13 27.61 36.34
C ALA A 1079 0.22 26.08 36.17
N MET A 1080 -0.86 25.36 36.49
CA MET A 1080 -1.00 23.91 36.27
C MET A 1080 -0.82 23.51 34.80
N LEU A 1081 -1.59 24.14 33.90
CA LEU A 1081 -1.54 23.85 32.47
C LEU A 1081 -0.17 24.21 31.85
N THR A 1082 0.46 25.30 32.30
CA THR A 1082 1.83 25.67 31.86
C THR A 1082 2.86 24.64 32.32
N LEU A 1083 2.75 24.15 33.57
CA LEU A 1083 3.67 23.16 34.12
C LEU A 1083 3.63 21.84 33.35
N GLU A 1084 2.44 21.29 33.12
CA GLU A 1084 2.32 20.01 32.41
C GLU A 1084 2.60 20.16 30.90
N ALA A 1085 2.15 21.23 30.25
CA ALA A 1085 2.46 21.47 28.83
C ALA A 1085 3.96 21.66 28.54
N ALA A 1086 4.75 22.09 29.53
CA ALA A 1086 6.20 22.18 29.42
C ALA A 1086 6.92 20.82 29.53
N ALA A 1087 6.23 19.77 30.00
CA ALA A 1087 6.81 18.46 30.18
C ALA A 1087 7.04 17.75 28.82
N ALA A 1088 8.17 17.04 28.71
CA ALA A 1088 8.56 16.34 27.49
C ALA A 1088 7.63 15.14 27.19
N ASP A 1089 7.13 14.50 28.24
CA ASP A 1089 6.18 13.39 28.21
C ASP A 1089 4.73 13.82 27.98
N THR A 1090 4.39 15.12 27.94
CA THR A 1090 3.03 15.54 27.54
C THR A 1090 2.91 15.56 26.02
N ARG A 1091 1.90 14.88 25.46
CA ARG A 1091 1.55 14.95 24.03
C ARG A 1091 0.74 16.21 23.74
N VAL A 1092 -0.42 16.29 24.37
CA VAL A 1092 -1.40 17.37 24.22
C VAL A 1092 -2.27 17.46 25.47
N ILE A 1093 -2.77 18.66 25.75
CA ILE A 1093 -3.77 18.97 26.77
C ILE A 1093 -4.97 19.60 26.08
N TYR A 1094 -6.18 19.13 26.37
CA TYR A 1094 -7.42 19.77 25.91
C TYR A 1094 -8.12 20.49 27.07
N ILE A 1095 -8.57 21.71 26.81
CA ILE A 1095 -9.40 22.52 27.71
C ILE A 1095 -10.61 23.06 26.95
N GLY A 1096 -11.68 23.33 27.68
CA GLY A 1096 -12.96 23.70 27.07
C GLY A 1096 -12.96 25.06 26.35
N HIS A 1097 -13.81 25.15 25.33
CA HIS A 1097 -14.08 26.35 24.54
C HIS A 1097 -14.93 27.41 25.30
N SER A 1098 -15.50 28.36 24.56
CA SER A 1098 -16.40 29.43 25.03
C SER A 1098 -15.90 30.11 26.32
N PHE A 1099 -16.68 30.09 27.40
CA PHE A 1099 -16.35 30.80 28.64
C PHE A 1099 -15.06 30.33 29.34
N VAL A 1100 -14.66 29.06 29.16
CA VAL A 1100 -13.39 28.55 29.70
C VAL A 1100 -12.20 29.12 28.91
N LYS A 1101 -12.25 29.07 27.58
CA LYS A 1101 -11.29 29.74 26.68
C LYS A 1101 -11.18 31.23 26.98
N LEU A 1102 -12.30 31.95 27.02
CA LEU A 1102 -12.30 33.41 27.24
C LEU A 1102 -11.65 33.79 28.58
N ALA A 1103 -11.93 33.05 29.66
CA ALA A 1103 -11.34 33.32 30.97
C ALA A 1103 -9.85 32.91 31.05
N LEU A 1104 -9.51 31.69 30.60
CA LEU A 1104 -8.15 31.13 30.72
C LEU A 1104 -7.18 31.66 29.68
N VAL A 1105 -7.57 31.81 28.43
CA VAL A 1105 -6.69 32.27 27.34
C VAL A 1105 -6.72 33.79 27.26
N ASP A 1106 -7.87 34.38 26.94
CA ASP A 1106 -7.95 35.82 26.61
C ASP A 1106 -7.88 36.74 27.84
N GLY A 1107 -8.24 36.22 29.02
CA GLY A 1107 -8.46 37.05 30.20
C GLY A 1107 -9.69 37.95 30.07
N ARG A 1108 -10.78 37.43 29.51
CA ARG A 1108 -12.02 38.15 29.21
C ARG A 1108 -13.25 37.52 29.86
N PHE A 1109 -14.21 38.37 30.22
CA PHE A 1109 -15.53 37.91 30.66
C PHE A 1109 -16.33 37.28 29.50
N ALA A 1110 -17.19 36.32 29.83
CA ALA A 1110 -17.97 35.58 28.84
C ALA A 1110 -19.21 36.34 28.31
N ASN A 1111 -19.90 37.13 29.16
CA ASN A 1111 -21.10 37.86 28.72
C ASN A 1111 -20.74 39.21 28.07
N PRO A 1112 -21.57 39.72 27.15
CA PRO A 1112 -21.46 41.08 26.65
C PRO A 1112 -21.60 42.13 27.78
N PRO A 1113 -20.74 43.17 27.82
CA PRO A 1113 -19.54 43.33 26.99
C PRO A 1113 -18.41 42.37 27.44
N LYS A 1114 -17.82 41.62 26.49
CA LYS A 1114 -16.68 40.68 26.70
C LYS A 1114 -15.36 41.42 27.01
N GLY A 1115 -15.38 42.24 28.06
CA GLY A 1115 -14.28 43.07 28.52
C GLY A 1115 -13.19 42.27 29.25
N LEU A 1116 -12.03 42.92 29.45
CA LEU A 1116 -10.91 42.32 30.19
C LEU A 1116 -11.27 42.08 31.66
N ILE A 1117 -10.81 40.96 32.21
CA ILE A 1117 -10.91 40.62 33.63
C ILE A 1117 -9.81 41.38 34.38
N PRO A 1118 -10.13 42.30 35.31
CA PRO A 1118 -9.10 43.02 36.04
C PRO A 1118 -8.24 42.07 36.87
N GLY A 1119 -6.91 42.10 36.67
CA GLY A 1119 -5.96 41.18 37.31
C GLY A 1119 -5.67 39.90 36.53
N ALA A 1120 -6.38 39.62 35.42
CA ALA A 1120 -6.11 38.49 34.54
C ALA A 1120 -6.05 38.95 33.08
N GLY A 1121 -4.85 39.34 32.60
CA GLY A 1121 -4.62 39.64 31.19
C GLY A 1121 -4.56 38.38 30.31
N ALA A 1122 -4.37 38.54 29.00
CA ALA A 1122 -4.20 37.43 28.07
C ALA A 1122 -2.99 36.54 28.43
N TRP A 1123 -3.10 35.24 28.17
CA TRP A 1123 -2.10 34.22 28.46
C TRP A 1123 -1.30 33.87 27.21
N ALA A 1124 0.02 33.76 27.35
CA ALA A 1124 0.86 33.08 26.38
C ALA A 1124 0.62 31.55 26.48
N LYS A 1125 -0.51 31.09 25.91
CA LYS A 1125 -0.92 29.68 25.87
C LYS A 1125 0.19 28.81 25.26
N PRO A 1126 0.68 27.75 25.94
CA PRO A 1126 1.60 26.79 25.34
C PRO A 1126 0.99 26.08 24.13
N ALA A 1127 1.80 25.77 23.12
CA ALA A 1127 1.30 25.15 21.89
C ALA A 1127 0.68 23.75 22.10
N LYS A 1128 1.11 23.01 23.13
CA LYS A 1128 0.51 21.72 23.52
C LYS A 1128 -0.86 21.84 24.21
N VAL A 1129 -1.34 23.05 24.54
CA VAL A 1129 -2.67 23.29 25.10
C VAL A 1129 -3.62 23.67 23.97
N SER A 1130 -4.51 22.75 23.62
CA SER A 1130 -5.54 22.89 22.59
C SER A 1130 -6.89 23.26 23.21
N ILE A 1131 -7.68 24.06 22.48
CA ILE A 1131 -9.06 24.35 22.83
C ILE A 1131 -9.97 23.37 22.12
N ASP A 1132 -10.96 22.83 22.84
CA ASP A 1132 -11.88 21.80 22.32
C ASP A 1132 -13.35 22.11 22.68
N PRO A 1133 -14.35 21.72 21.86
CA PRO A 1133 -15.77 21.92 22.17
C PRO A 1133 -16.27 21.22 23.44
N ALA A 1134 -15.64 20.14 23.89
CA ALA A 1134 -15.97 19.48 25.15
C ALA A 1134 -15.19 20.11 26.32
N HIS A 1135 -14.73 19.32 27.30
CA HIS A 1135 -13.76 19.75 28.32
C HIS A 1135 -14.18 20.99 29.15
N LEU A 1136 -15.48 21.24 29.27
CA LEU A 1136 -16.02 22.27 30.18
C LEU A 1136 -16.03 21.78 31.64
N SER A 1137 -16.12 20.46 31.84
CA SER A 1137 -16.21 19.84 33.16
C SER A 1137 -14.87 19.36 33.74
N HIS A 1138 -13.84 19.26 32.91
CA HIS A 1138 -12.52 18.74 33.23
C HIS A 1138 -11.51 19.29 32.21
N TRP A 1139 -10.22 19.07 32.43
CA TRP A 1139 -9.18 19.17 31.40
C TRP A 1139 -8.63 17.77 31.13
N HIS A 1140 -8.37 17.47 29.86
CA HIS A 1140 -7.83 16.18 29.44
C HIS A 1140 -6.33 16.30 29.21
N LEU A 1141 -5.57 15.32 29.65
CA LEU A 1141 -4.13 15.21 29.44
C LEU A 1141 -3.79 13.91 28.74
N SER A 1142 -3.09 14.01 27.61
CA SER A 1142 -2.51 12.87 26.91
C SER A 1142 -0.99 12.84 27.16
N LEU A 1143 -0.49 11.75 27.75
CA LEU A 1143 0.92 11.54 28.11
C LEU A 1143 1.59 10.47 27.22
N THR A 1144 2.91 10.57 27.08
CA THR A 1144 3.85 9.57 26.56
C THR A 1144 4.70 9.06 27.72
N ALA A 1145 4.03 8.36 28.63
CA ALA A 1145 4.64 7.63 29.73
C ALA A 1145 5.23 6.30 29.21
N HIS A 1146 6.25 6.39 28.35
CA HIS A 1146 6.90 5.20 27.79
C HIS A 1146 7.72 4.44 28.86
N PRO A 1147 7.60 3.11 28.91
CA PRO A 1147 8.48 2.25 29.70
C PRO A 1147 9.94 2.23 29.24
#